data_AF-A0A9D7S123-F1
#
_entry.id   AF-A0A9D7S123-F1
#
_cell.length_a   1.000
_cell.length_b   1.000
_cell.length_c   1.000
_cell.angle_alpha   90.00
_cell.angle_beta   90.00
_cell.angle_gamma   90.00
#
_symmetry.space_group_name_H-M   'P 1'
#
loop_
_entity.id
_entity.type
_entity.pdbx_description
1 polymer ?
#
loop_
_entity_poly.entity_id
_entity_poly.type
_entity_poly.pdbx_seq_one_letter_code
_entity_poly.pdbx_strand_id
1 'polypeptide(L)'
;MLAQSEAQIVAPSHATLRNLLRVAPELSALAQRCIAHGSGGWPQLASDGPLLPDPELASGKLRLLVLGRINGAKGLDLLRQLLPALAGYCDLYLIGAGKAAEALFGISGVHILLDYEHARLPEVLGRIRPHAALLPSTVSETFSYTLSELMRLAIVPIATRLGAFAERIEDDVNGILVDADAASILSCIADVERDRPRLQRIREELLRMPQRTLAQMLCDYAALLPAGTRAALRYPLALGGIESLQQAFLADALTDHELMLSTADRRLAEQDAELARRAEWGFDLSRQLTERTHWALDLDQELKRTRQWMAERESVYQRTVADEQTRRVALESSVARLEGQLKKTMEEARIVQDALTDRIETLRRELSTTTDQRNALTEENQLLTQSRAELEAERDWLAGEHAALRQARDALQRERDVLAAHREDMLRSTSWRLTAPLRQFGFFVKRLRASLRFRASRLLSLLGRVRGSLARRGLVGTLKRARRELRDQGQQLPPPIQVETPTPAEEYETFSVPTSDAPRVSIVVPVYNQLHHTLNCLQALADTATATPFEVIVVDDGSSDATAVEVPRVGGVRFHKNPQNLGFIGACNAGAALARGKYLFFLNNDTAVQPGWLEPLLATFDEFERVGLVGSKLIYPDGRLQEAGGIVFNDGSGWNYGRFDHPDDPRYDYPREADYCSGAAILIEKTLFDRFGGFDSLYTPAYYEDTDLAFKVRQAGLRVIYQPASKVVHFEGITSGTDTGSGTKRFQVINQGKFLERWTTALSQQPAPTDHAGIWRAATHRARGRILLIDATTPTPDQDSGSVRYLNLIRVLRALGWQCTFFADNRAYIPRYTDELRALGVEVQFHPWLSDPVTFFRERGGQFDAIMLSRHYVARHYVDLAREHAPQALLLFDTVDLHYLREQRAAAISGSEAMVRQADATRNVELDLIARCDVTLVVSPVERELLAKEVPGRRVEVLSNIHEVAGRRREYGERKDIWFVGGFQHEPNVDAVLWFAAEIWPRVRTQMPDLKFHIVGSKITPEVEALAGHGIEVHGFVEDIHPFLDGCRISVAPLRYGAGVKGKVNQSMAYGQPVVATPIAVEGMEIAAGNEALVAAEPARFADEIVRLYRDPALWLKLSDAGLANIQAHFSFAAASQALERILQR
;
A
#
# COMPACT_ATOMS: atom_id res chain seq x y z
N MET A 1 -3.70 24.26 -58.22
CA MET A 1 -4.61 24.25 -57.05
C MET A 1 -4.15 25.18 -55.94
N LEU A 2 -2.95 25.04 -55.36
CA LEU A 2 -2.52 25.88 -54.22
C LEU A 2 -2.44 27.39 -54.54
N ALA A 3 -1.92 27.76 -55.72
CA ALA A 3 -1.86 29.16 -56.17
C ALA A 3 -3.24 29.82 -56.40
N GLN A 4 -4.33 29.04 -56.42
CA GLN A 4 -5.71 29.53 -56.56
C GLN A 4 -6.48 29.50 -55.22
N SER A 5 -5.83 29.08 -54.12
CA SER A 5 -6.47 29.03 -52.80
C SER A 5 -6.22 30.33 -52.02
N GLU A 6 -7.22 30.81 -51.27
CA GLU A 6 -7.06 31.93 -50.32
C GLU A 6 -6.33 31.52 -49.03
N ALA A 7 -5.74 30.32 -48.99
CA ALA A 7 -5.10 29.77 -47.80
C ALA A 7 -3.78 30.48 -47.48
N GLN A 8 -3.53 30.70 -46.19
CA GLN A 8 -2.29 31.28 -45.67
C GLN A 8 -1.59 30.31 -44.74
N ILE A 9 -0.26 30.29 -44.79
CA ILE A 9 0.60 29.54 -43.88
C ILE A 9 0.96 30.46 -42.72
N VAL A 10 0.66 30.02 -41.50
CA VAL A 10 1.10 30.70 -40.28
C VAL A 10 2.12 29.84 -39.57
N ALA A 11 3.29 30.42 -39.26
CA ALA A 11 4.34 29.76 -38.50
C ALA A 11 4.70 30.59 -37.25
N PRO A 12 5.17 29.95 -36.17
CA PRO A 12 5.57 30.65 -34.93
C PRO A 12 6.94 31.33 -35.04
N SER A 13 7.74 30.96 -36.04
CA SER A 13 9.08 31.49 -36.32
C SER A 13 9.41 31.36 -37.80
N HIS A 14 10.33 32.19 -38.29
CA HIS A 14 10.78 32.14 -39.68
C HIS A 14 11.60 30.87 -39.96
N ALA A 15 12.25 30.30 -38.94
CA ALA A 15 13.05 29.08 -39.07
C ALA A 15 12.13 27.88 -39.31
N THR A 16 11.01 27.83 -38.60
CA THR A 16 9.98 26.81 -38.79
C THR A 16 9.41 26.91 -40.20
N LEU A 17 9.10 28.13 -40.65
CA LEU A 17 8.60 28.37 -42.00
C LEU A 17 9.63 27.94 -43.06
N ARG A 18 10.89 28.33 -42.91
CA ARG A 18 11.97 27.92 -43.83
C ARG A 18 12.17 26.42 -43.87
N ASN A 19 12.15 25.75 -42.71
CA ASN A 19 12.27 24.29 -42.64
C ASN A 19 11.06 23.59 -43.29
N LEU A 20 9.85 24.11 -43.08
CA LEU A 20 8.63 23.61 -43.71
C LEU A 20 8.73 23.75 -45.24
N LEU A 21 9.13 24.91 -45.74
CA LEU A 21 9.29 25.16 -47.17
C LEU A 21 10.46 24.37 -47.78
N ARG A 22 11.47 23.99 -46.99
CA ARG A 22 12.54 23.09 -47.44
C ARG A 22 12.03 21.66 -47.65
N VAL A 23 11.13 21.19 -46.79
CA VAL A 23 10.58 19.83 -46.86
C VAL A 23 9.40 19.75 -47.83
N ALA A 24 8.64 20.84 -47.99
CA ALA A 24 7.49 20.97 -48.87
C ALA A 24 7.55 22.29 -49.68
N PRO A 25 8.41 22.37 -50.72
CA PRO A 25 8.61 23.59 -51.51
C PRO A 25 7.35 24.11 -52.21
N GLU A 26 6.41 23.24 -52.52
CA GLU A 26 5.12 23.55 -53.14
C GLU A 26 4.26 24.53 -52.32
N LEU A 27 4.49 24.59 -51.00
CA LEU A 27 3.82 25.50 -50.08
C LEU A 27 4.27 26.96 -50.22
N SER A 28 5.38 27.22 -50.92
CA SER A 28 5.86 28.59 -51.22
C SER A 28 4.86 29.42 -52.03
N ALA A 29 3.93 28.76 -52.74
CA ALA A 29 2.87 29.40 -53.51
C ALA A 29 1.74 29.99 -52.65
N LEU A 30 1.70 29.72 -51.34
CA LEU A 30 0.72 30.28 -50.41
C LEU A 30 1.25 31.54 -49.70
N ALA A 31 0.36 32.43 -49.27
CA ALA A 31 0.75 33.60 -48.48
C ALA A 31 1.28 33.16 -47.10
N GLN A 32 2.37 33.74 -46.64
CA GLN A 32 3.08 33.31 -45.42
C GLN A 32 3.06 34.41 -44.36
N ARG A 33 2.72 34.06 -43.13
CA ARG A 33 2.70 34.94 -41.96
C ARG A 33 3.48 34.29 -40.82
N CYS A 34 4.35 35.06 -40.18
CA CYS A 34 4.96 34.64 -38.93
C CYS A 34 4.22 35.33 -37.76
N ILE A 35 3.60 34.54 -36.88
CA ILE A 35 2.94 35.05 -35.67
C ILE A 35 3.63 34.45 -34.45
N ALA A 36 4.48 35.24 -33.80
CA ALA A 36 5.15 34.83 -32.58
C ALA A 36 4.15 34.61 -31.44
N HIS A 37 4.43 33.64 -30.55
CA HIS A 37 3.58 33.37 -29.40
C HIS A 37 3.58 34.55 -28.39
N GLY A 38 2.41 34.82 -27.82
CA GLY A 38 2.25 35.72 -26.69
C GLY A 38 2.22 34.96 -25.37
N SER A 39 2.69 35.58 -24.29
CA SER A 39 2.67 34.99 -22.93
C SER A 39 1.50 35.56 -22.11
N GLY A 40 0.81 34.71 -21.34
CA GLY A 40 -0.29 35.09 -20.45
C GLY A 40 -0.25 34.28 -19.15
N GLY A 41 -0.44 34.94 -18.00
CA GLY A 41 -0.43 34.29 -16.68
C GLY A 41 0.96 33.91 -16.14
N TRP A 42 2.04 34.39 -16.74
CA TRP A 42 3.41 34.15 -16.24
C TRP A 42 3.75 35.12 -15.11
N PRO A 43 4.56 34.69 -14.12
CA PRO A 43 4.94 35.54 -13.01
C PRO A 43 5.59 36.84 -13.52
N GLN A 44 5.12 37.98 -13.01
CA GLN A 44 5.78 39.27 -13.19
C GLN A 44 6.90 39.40 -12.16
N LEU A 45 7.91 40.23 -12.46
CA LEU A 45 8.88 40.65 -11.45
C LEU A 45 8.11 41.14 -10.20
N ALA A 46 8.44 40.60 -9.03
CA ALA A 46 7.85 41.06 -7.77
C ALA A 46 8.12 42.56 -7.60
N SER A 47 7.24 43.25 -6.87
CA SER A 47 7.35 44.69 -6.56
C SER A 47 8.68 45.12 -5.92
N ASP A 48 9.52 44.17 -5.50
CA ASP A 48 10.74 44.38 -4.73
C ASP A 48 12.03 44.43 -5.59
N GLY A 49 11.90 44.53 -6.93
CA GLY A 49 13.01 44.87 -7.84
C GLY A 49 13.54 43.74 -8.72
N PRO A 50 14.48 44.05 -9.64
CA PRO A 50 15.05 43.07 -10.58
C PRO A 50 15.84 41.98 -9.85
N LEU A 51 15.89 40.76 -10.42
CA LEU A 51 16.69 39.60 -9.96
C LEU A 51 18.20 39.86 -10.15
N LEU A 52 18.72 40.98 -9.64
CA LEU A 52 20.12 41.36 -9.75
C LEU A 52 20.98 40.53 -8.79
N PRO A 53 22.14 40.03 -9.23
CA PRO A 53 23.15 39.55 -8.30
C PRO A 53 23.58 40.71 -7.38
N ASP A 54 23.80 40.39 -6.10
CA ASP A 54 24.20 41.37 -5.08
C ASP A 54 25.56 42.00 -5.43
N PRO A 55 25.77 43.33 -5.26
CA PRO A 55 27.06 43.97 -5.56
C PRO A 55 28.22 43.36 -4.75
N GLU A 56 27.97 42.87 -3.54
CA GLU A 56 28.98 42.18 -2.71
C GLU A 56 29.35 40.78 -3.24
N LEU A 57 28.47 40.15 -4.05
CA LEU A 57 28.72 38.85 -4.71
C LEU A 57 29.41 39.00 -6.08
N ALA A 58 29.77 40.23 -6.49
CA ALA A 58 30.41 40.49 -7.77
C ALA A 58 31.83 39.90 -7.90
N SER A 59 32.44 39.45 -6.79
CA SER A 59 33.81 38.90 -6.71
C SER A 59 33.91 37.37 -6.76
N GLY A 60 32.79 36.64 -6.80
CA GLY A 60 32.73 35.16 -6.89
C GLY A 60 32.39 34.64 -8.29
N LYS A 61 32.44 33.31 -8.53
CA LYS A 61 32.15 32.66 -9.84
C LYS A 61 30.79 33.05 -10.43
N LEU A 62 30.65 32.98 -11.76
CA LEU A 62 29.34 33.18 -12.40
C LEU A 62 28.32 32.15 -11.90
N ARG A 63 27.05 32.53 -11.89
CA ARG A 63 25.93 31.63 -11.61
C ARG A 63 25.12 31.50 -12.89
N LEU A 64 25.25 30.36 -13.57
CA LEU A 64 24.58 30.09 -14.83
C LEU A 64 23.35 29.20 -14.61
N LEU A 65 22.22 29.61 -15.15
CA LEU A 65 20.96 28.88 -15.07
C LEU A 65 20.73 28.05 -16.34
N VAL A 66 20.36 26.78 -16.22
CA VAL A 66 19.74 26.00 -17.30
C VAL A 66 18.30 25.71 -16.87
N LEU A 67 17.34 26.32 -17.54
CA LEU A 67 15.93 26.27 -17.17
C LEU A 67 15.16 25.33 -18.12
N GLY A 68 14.43 24.38 -17.54
CA GLY A 68 13.58 23.43 -18.26
C GLY A 68 14.26 22.09 -18.57
N ARG A 69 13.46 21.16 -19.11
CA ARG A 69 13.87 19.76 -19.30
C ARG A 69 15.02 19.60 -20.28
N ILE A 70 16.05 18.88 -19.86
CA ILE A 70 17.19 18.50 -20.71
C ILE A 70 17.15 17.01 -21.08
N ASN A 71 17.68 16.70 -22.25
CA ASN A 71 17.95 15.34 -22.74
C ASN A 71 19.14 15.42 -23.72
N GLY A 72 19.56 14.30 -24.32
CA GLY A 72 20.75 14.27 -25.19
C GLY A 72 20.79 15.40 -26.23
N ALA A 73 19.73 15.52 -27.03
CA ALA A 73 19.59 16.57 -28.06
C ALA A 73 19.27 17.97 -27.50
N LYS A 74 18.67 18.05 -26.32
CA LYS A 74 18.40 19.31 -25.59
C LYS A 74 19.55 19.71 -24.66
N GLY A 75 20.78 19.37 -25.05
CA GLY A 75 22.00 19.90 -24.44
C GLY A 75 22.59 19.12 -23.26
N LEU A 76 22.01 17.99 -22.85
CA LEU A 76 22.60 17.16 -21.77
C LEU A 76 24.00 16.65 -22.16
N ASP A 77 24.16 16.17 -23.40
CA ASP A 77 25.44 15.64 -23.87
C ASP A 77 26.49 16.75 -24.01
N LEU A 78 26.06 17.95 -24.40
CA LEU A 78 26.90 19.13 -24.51
C LEU A 78 27.33 19.65 -23.12
N LEU A 79 26.42 19.66 -22.15
CA LEU A 79 26.71 19.99 -20.76
C LEU A 79 27.73 19.01 -20.16
N ARG A 80 27.60 17.70 -20.39
CA ARG A 80 28.59 16.71 -19.91
C ARG A 80 30.00 16.98 -20.44
N GLN A 81 30.13 17.42 -21.69
CA GLN A 81 31.43 17.77 -22.28
C GLN A 81 31.99 19.06 -21.68
N LEU A 82 31.12 20.03 -21.36
CA LEU A 82 31.49 21.35 -20.84
C LEU A 82 31.86 21.34 -19.34
N LEU A 83 31.18 20.52 -18.54
CA LEU A 83 31.25 20.56 -17.07
C LEU A 83 32.66 20.48 -16.48
N PRO A 84 33.58 19.62 -16.97
CA PRO A 84 34.95 19.58 -16.44
C PRO A 84 35.71 20.91 -16.58
N ALA A 85 35.42 21.66 -17.65
CA ALA A 85 36.08 22.95 -17.92
C ALA A 85 35.32 24.13 -17.31
N LEU A 86 33.99 24.06 -17.20
CA LEU A 86 33.15 25.13 -16.64
C LEU A 86 33.30 25.31 -15.13
N ALA A 87 33.72 24.28 -14.39
CA ALA A 87 33.90 24.32 -12.95
C ALA A 87 34.84 25.46 -12.48
N GLY A 88 35.77 25.93 -13.33
CA GLY A 88 36.65 27.05 -13.04
C GLY A 88 36.02 28.44 -13.19
N TYR A 89 34.91 28.56 -13.93
CA TYR A 89 34.33 29.84 -14.35
C TYR A 89 32.94 30.10 -13.76
N CYS A 90 32.14 29.05 -13.51
CA CYS A 90 30.77 29.21 -13.04
C CYS A 90 30.27 28.06 -12.16
N ASP A 91 29.27 28.37 -11.33
CA ASP A 91 28.34 27.41 -10.73
C ASP A 91 27.11 27.28 -11.64
N LEU A 92 26.72 26.04 -11.94
CA LEU A 92 25.64 25.73 -12.87
C LEU A 92 24.39 25.26 -12.11
N TYR A 93 23.26 25.91 -12.34
CA TYR A 93 21.98 25.61 -11.71
C TYR A 93 20.99 25.07 -12.75
N LEU A 94 20.64 23.80 -12.65
CA LEU A 94 19.70 23.12 -13.52
C LEU A 94 18.32 23.04 -12.84
N ILE A 95 17.35 23.82 -13.31
CA ILE A 95 16.03 23.97 -12.68
C ILE A 95 14.94 23.41 -13.60
N GLY A 96 14.19 22.41 -13.11
CA GLY A 96 13.17 21.68 -13.88
C GLY A 96 13.78 20.76 -14.94
N ALA A 97 14.98 20.26 -14.69
CA ALA A 97 15.80 19.56 -15.68
C ALA A 97 15.30 18.13 -16.00
N GLY A 98 14.43 17.57 -15.16
CA GLY A 98 13.88 16.23 -15.29
C GLY A 98 14.90 15.11 -15.05
N LYS A 99 14.43 13.86 -15.05
CA LYS A 99 15.21 12.68 -14.64
C LYS A 99 16.54 12.49 -15.40
N ALA A 100 16.64 12.92 -16.65
CA ALA A 100 17.88 12.78 -17.42
C ALA A 100 19.05 13.59 -16.83
N ALA A 101 18.76 14.63 -16.04
CA ALA A 101 19.76 15.42 -15.32
C ALA A 101 20.34 14.70 -14.09
N GLU A 102 19.76 13.58 -13.63
CA GLU A 102 20.32 12.79 -12.52
C GLU A 102 21.76 12.34 -12.80
N ALA A 103 22.09 12.13 -14.08
CA ALA A 103 23.43 11.78 -14.51
C ALA A 103 24.49 12.89 -14.29
N LEU A 104 24.06 14.07 -13.83
CA LEU A 104 24.94 15.18 -13.46
C LEU A 104 25.02 15.38 -11.93
N PHE A 105 24.34 14.55 -11.13
CA PHE A 105 24.41 14.63 -9.66
C PHE A 105 25.81 14.32 -9.13
N GLY A 106 26.18 15.02 -8.06
CA GLY A 106 27.48 14.86 -7.39
C GLY A 106 28.65 15.56 -8.09
N ILE A 107 28.41 16.26 -9.21
CA ILE A 107 29.43 17.08 -9.87
C ILE A 107 29.57 18.41 -9.10
N SER A 108 30.80 18.72 -8.68
CA SER A 108 31.10 19.94 -7.93
C SER A 108 30.74 21.20 -8.73
N GLY A 109 30.03 22.14 -8.10
CA GLY A 109 29.54 23.37 -8.75
C GLY A 109 28.29 23.18 -9.62
N VAL A 110 27.64 22.01 -9.56
CA VAL A 110 26.38 21.73 -10.28
C VAL A 110 25.25 21.51 -9.27
N HIS A 111 24.21 22.34 -9.36
CA HIS A 111 23.03 22.30 -8.50
C HIS A 111 21.81 21.92 -9.34
N ILE A 112 21.09 20.88 -8.93
CA ILE A 112 20.00 20.31 -9.75
C ILE A 112 18.71 20.28 -8.93
N LEU A 113 17.67 20.93 -9.46
CA LEU A 113 16.29 20.78 -9.02
C LEU A 113 15.51 20.08 -10.14
N LEU A 114 15.17 18.81 -9.92
CA LEU A 114 14.57 17.96 -10.96
C LEU A 114 13.21 18.47 -11.42
N ASP A 115 12.35 18.87 -10.48
CA ASP A 115 11.00 19.36 -10.72
C ASP A 115 10.65 20.52 -9.76
N TYR A 116 9.77 21.43 -10.19
CA TYR A 116 9.26 22.54 -9.39
C TYR A 116 7.83 22.94 -9.81
N GLU A 117 7.06 23.51 -8.90
CA GLU A 117 5.78 24.15 -9.23
C GLU A 117 6.04 25.49 -9.92
N HIS A 118 5.47 25.70 -11.11
CA HIS A 118 5.76 26.89 -11.94
C HIS A 118 5.54 28.22 -11.21
N ALA A 119 4.54 28.30 -10.33
CA ALA A 119 4.25 29.46 -9.51
C ALA A 119 5.39 29.85 -8.53
N ARG A 120 6.24 28.89 -8.15
CA ARG A 120 7.38 29.08 -7.24
C ARG A 120 8.67 29.46 -7.97
N LEU A 121 8.67 29.54 -9.31
CA LEU A 121 9.84 29.90 -10.09
C LEU A 121 10.49 31.23 -9.65
N PRO A 122 9.72 32.32 -9.37
CA PRO A 122 10.31 33.57 -8.89
C PRO A 122 11.02 33.43 -7.55
N GLU A 123 10.50 32.60 -6.64
CA GLU A 123 11.11 32.31 -5.34
C GLU A 123 12.44 31.56 -5.53
N VAL A 124 12.44 30.53 -6.37
CA VAL A 124 13.63 29.73 -6.68
C VAL A 124 14.72 30.61 -7.32
N LEU A 125 14.35 31.42 -8.31
CA LEU A 125 15.28 32.34 -8.97
C LEU A 125 15.72 33.49 -8.05
N GLY A 126 14.88 33.93 -7.13
CA GLY A 126 15.20 34.93 -6.12
C GLY A 126 16.28 34.47 -5.13
N ARG A 127 16.36 33.16 -4.86
CA ARG A 127 17.45 32.56 -4.07
C ARG A 127 18.73 32.38 -4.89
N ILE A 128 18.59 31.97 -6.16
CA ILE A 128 19.74 31.69 -7.03
C ILE A 128 20.40 32.99 -7.53
N ARG A 129 19.62 34.03 -7.83
CA ARG A 129 20.03 35.30 -8.47
C ARG A 129 21.05 35.07 -9.60
N PRO A 130 20.64 34.38 -10.69
CA PRO A 130 21.55 33.97 -11.75
C PRO A 130 22.09 35.16 -12.54
N HIS A 131 23.36 35.07 -12.97
CA HIS A 131 24.00 36.10 -13.77
C HIS A 131 23.53 36.03 -15.23
N ALA A 132 23.40 34.83 -15.78
CA ALA A 132 22.88 34.54 -17.12
C ALA A 132 22.26 33.14 -17.14
N ALA A 133 21.56 32.80 -18.23
CA ALA A 133 21.00 31.48 -18.45
C ALA A 133 21.51 30.86 -19.75
N LEU A 134 21.96 29.61 -19.70
CA LEU A 134 22.45 28.86 -20.85
C LEU A 134 21.32 28.01 -21.46
N LEU A 135 21.15 28.12 -22.79
CA LEU A 135 20.26 27.29 -23.60
C LEU A 135 21.10 26.43 -24.57
N PRO A 136 21.60 25.26 -24.12
CA PRO A 136 22.63 24.48 -24.84
C PRO A 136 22.05 23.49 -25.86
N SER A 137 20.90 23.79 -26.48
CA SER A 137 20.26 22.84 -27.41
C SER A 137 21.14 22.60 -28.64
N THR A 138 21.31 21.34 -29.04
CA THR A 138 22.03 20.96 -30.29
C THR A 138 21.08 20.73 -31.47
N VAL A 139 19.77 20.88 -31.24
CA VAL A 139 18.74 20.81 -32.27
C VAL A 139 17.95 22.12 -32.35
N SER A 140 17.58 22.51 -33.56
CA SER A 140 16.81 23.74 -33.82
C SER A 140 15.43 23.69 -33.16
N GLU A 141 15.18 24.61 -32.22
CA GLU A 141 13.85 24.76 -31.62
C GLU A 141 12.88 25.46 -32.58
N THR A 142 11.65 24.93 -32.69
CA THR A 142 10.54 25.53 -33.44
C THR A 142 10.12 26.87 -32.79
N PHE A 143 10.04 26.89 -31.46
CA PHE A 143 9.82 28.06 -30.62
C PHE A 143 10.24 27.74 -29.18
N SER A 144 10.77 28.72 -28.44
CA SER A 144 11.19 28.53 -27.05
C SER A 144 10.38 29.38 -26.07
N TYR A 145 9.61 28.69 -25.22
CA TYR A 145 8.92 29.32 -24.09
C TYR A 145 9.91 29.70 -22.99
N THR A 146 10.93 28.86 -22.75
CA THR A 146 12.03 29.15 -21.82
C THR A 146 12.74 30.45 -22.16
N LEU A 147 13.10 30.68 -23.43
CA LEU A 147 13.71 31.95 -23.84
C LEU A 147 12.80 33.16 -23.51
N SER A 148 11.50 33.00 -23.70
CA SER A 148 10.52 34.05 -23.43
C SER A 148 10.39 34.34 -21.93
N GLU A 149 10.46 33.31 -21.08
CA GLU A 149 10.48 33.46 -19.62
C GLU A 149 11.76 34.17 -19.15
N LEU A 150 12.92 33.79 -19.69
CA LEU A 150 14.20 34.41 -19.36
C LEU A 150 14.23 35.90 -19.71
N MET A 151 13.82 36.26 -20.94
CA MET A 151 13.76 37.65 -21.39
C MET A 151 12.79 38.49 -20.53
N ARG A 152 11.64 37.93 -20.15
CA ARG A 152 10.64 38.62 -19.32
C ARG A 152 11.12 38.82 -17.88
N LEU A 153 11.94 37.92 -17.36
CA LEU A 153 12.57 38.02 -16.04
C LEU A 153 13.88 38.81 -16.06
N ALA A 154 14.27 39.38 -17.22
CA ALA A 154 15.53 40.08 -17.44
C ALA A 154 16.77 39.24 -17.08
N ILE A 155 16.69 37.92 -17.28
CA ILE A 155 17.83 37.00 -17.19
C ILE A 155 18.44 36.88 -18.58
N VAL A 156 19.72 37.26 -18.71
CA VAL A 156 20.43 37.29 -20.00
C VAL A 156 20.56 35.87 -20.57
N PRO A 157 19.96 35.56 -21.74
CA PRO A 157 20.10 34.24 -22.36
C PRO A 157 21.41 34.15 -23.16
N ILE A 158 22.18 33.10 -22.91
CA ILE A 158 23.28 32.63 -23.76
C ILE A 158 22.76 31.39 -24.47
N ALA A 159 22.54 31.45 -25.78
CA ALA A 159 21.86 30.40 -26.52
C ALA A 159 22.64 29.95 -27.75
N THR A 160 22.51 28.68 -28.11
CA THR A 160 23.08 28.19 -29.36
C THR A 160 22.43 28.88 -30.57
N ARG A 161 23.21 29.13 -31.62
CA ARG A 161 22.81 29.83 -32.85
C ARG A 161 21.97 28.93 -33.75
N LEU A 162 20.87 28.40 -33.21
CA LEU A 162 19.99 27.42 -33.85
C LEU A 162 18.52 27.83 -33.75
N GLY A 163 17.76 27.57 -34.81
CA GLY A 163 16.30 27.71 -34.85
C GLY A 163 15.78 29.04 -34.31
N ALA A 164 14.77 28.98 -33.46
CA ALA A 164 14.11 30.16 -32.90
C ALA A 164 15.00 31.02 -31.98
N PHE A 165 16.15 30.52 -31.50
CA PHE A 165 17.08 31.33 -30.70
C PHE A 165 17.76 32.39 -31.55
N ALA A 166 18.36 31.97 -32.67
CA ALA A 166 19.06 32.86 -33.60
C ALA A 166 18.16 33.92 -34.26
N GLU A 167 16.83 33.71 -34.24
CA GLU A 167 15.87 34.66 -34.82
C GLU A 167 15.34 35.69 -33.83
N ARG A 168 15.46 35.39 -32.53
CA ARG A 168 14.84 36.18 -31.46
C ARG A 168 15.88 36.85 -30.57
N ILE A 169 17.12 36.39 -30.63
CA ILE A 169 18.26 37.01 -29.98
C ILE A 169 19.01 37.83 -31.02
N GLU A 170 19.09 39.12 -30.79
CA GLU A 170 20.06 40.00 -31.41
C GLU A 170 21.30 40.01 -30.51
N ASP A 171 22.40 39.52 -31.08
CA ASP A 171 23.65 39.27 -30.36
C ASP A 171 24.18 40.56 -29.71
N ASP A 172 24.51 40.50 -28.42
CA ASP A 172 24.91 41.63 -27.58
C ASP A 172 23.86 42.73 -27.34
N VAL A 173 22.61 42.53 -27.79
CA VAL A 173 21.52 43.46 -27.53
C VAL A 173 20.54 42.87 -26.52
N ASN A 174 19.99 41.68 -26.76
CA ASN A 174 18.99 41.06 -25.88
C ASN A 174 19.34 39.60 -25.49
N GLY A 175 20.58 39.19 -25.78
CA GLY A 175 21.15 37.89 -25.45
C GLY A 175 22.49 37.70 -26.15
N ILE A 176 23.10 36.52 -25.98
CA ILE A 176 24.36 36.16 -26.62
C ILE A 176 24.17 34.87 -27.42
N LEU A 177 24.60 34.87 -28.68
CA LEU A 177 24.51 33.73 -29.57
C LEU A 177 25.86 33.04 -29.76
N VAL A 178 25.89 31.73 -29.54
CA VAL A 178 27.10 30.90 -29.60
C VAL A 178 26.92 29.70 -30.51
N ASP A 179 27.99 29.17 -31.09
CA ASP A 179 27.90 27.94 -31.86
C ASP A 179 27.59 26.74 -30.95
N ALA A 180 26.92 25.73 -31.51
CA ALA A 180 26.39 24.59 -30.76
C ALA A 180 27.45 23.52 -30.44
N ASP A 181 28.61 23.95 -29.95
CA ASP A 181 29.74 23.10 -29.58
C ASP A 181 30.36 23.56 -28.25
N ALA A 182 31.07 22.65 -27.59
CA ALA A 182 31.58 22.89 -26.24
C ALA A 182 32.69 23.96 -26.20
N ALA A 183 33.50 24.09 -27.24
CA ALA A 183 34.60 25.05 -27.25
C ALA A 183 34.07 26.49 -27.36
N SER A 184 33.09 26.71 -28.24
CA SER A 184 32.46 28.01 -28.44
C SER A 184 31.69 28.48 -27.21
N ILE A 185 30.94 27.58 -26.57
CA ILE A 185 30.21 27.90 -25.32
C ILE A 185 31.18 28.23 -24.19
N LEU A 186 32.26 27.45 -24.04
CA LEU A 186 33.27 27.70 -23.01
C LEU A 186 33.98 29.04 -23.21
N SER A 187 34.38 29.35 -24.45
CA SER A 187 35.01 30.64 -24.79
C SER A 187 34.08 31.81 -24.47
N CYS A 188 32.80 31.70 -24.85
CA CYS A 188 31.81 32.73 -24.55
C CYS A 188 31.65 32.96 -23.03
N ILE A 189 31.54 31.88 -22.25
CA ILE A 189 31.41 31.99 -20.78
C ILE A 189 32.67 32.61 -20.16
N ALA A 190 33.86 32.26 -20.66
CA ALA A 190 35.12 32.86 -20.20
C ALA A 190 35.25 34.35 -20.60
N ASP A 191 34.71 34.76 -21.74
CA ASP A 191 34.69 36.17 -22.17
C ASP A 191 33.70 36.99 -21.35
N VAL A 192 32.51 36.44 -21.10
CA VAL A 192 31.49 37.03 -20.22
C VAL A 192 32.01 37.17 -18.80
N GLU A 193 32.81 36.21 -18.33
CA GLU A 193 33.42 36.28 -17.02
C GLU A 193 34.44 37.43 -16.90
N ARG A 194 35.15 37.74 -18.00
CA ARG A 194 36.12 38.83 -18.06
C ARG A 194 35.47 40.21 -18.24
N ASP A 195 34.33 40.30 -18.93
CA ASP A 195 33.54 41.53 -19.10
C ASP A 195 32.13 41.37 -18.51
N ARG A 196 32.03 41.20 -17.18
CA ARG A 196 30.74 41.14 -16.47
C ARG A 196 29.83 42.35 -16.73
N PRO A 197 30.34 43.60 -16.92
CA PRO A 197 29.51 44.73 -17.35
C PRO A 197 28.74 44.49 -18.65
N ARG A 198 29.20 43.58 -19.53
CA ARG A 198 28.47 43.14 -20.74
C ARG A 198 27.08 42.60 -20.42
N LEU A 199 26.95 41.74 -19.41
CA LEU A 199 25.66 41.18 -19.02
C LEU A 199 24.71 42.26 -18.49
N GLN A 200 25.25 43.28 -17.83
CA GLN A 200 24.44 44.37 -17.30
C GLN A 200 23.88 45.25 -18.43
N ARG A 201 24.68 45.55 -19.46
CA ARG A 201 24.21 46.29 -20.65
C ARG A 201 23.06 45.55 -21.36
N ILE A 202 23.22 44.24 -21.59
CA ILE A 202 22.17 43.41 -22.23
C ILE A 202 20.91 43.34 -21.36
N ARG A 203 21.08 43.24 -20.04
CA ARG A 203 19.95 43.22 -19.10
C ARG A 203 19.14 44.52 -19.11
N GLU A 204 19.80 45.68 -19.21
CA GLU A 204 19.11 46.98 -19.32
C GLU A 204 18.25 47.07 -20.58
N GLU A 205 18.73 46.53 -21.70
CA GLU A 205 17.96 46.43 -22.94
C GLU A 205 16.78 45.45 -22.80
N LEU A 206 16.97 44.29 -22.14
CA LEU A 206 15.88 43.36 -21.84
C LEU A 206 14.76 43.99 -21.01
N LEU A 207 15.10 44.86 -20.05
CA LEU A 207 14.12 45.59 -19.23
C LEU A 207 13.33 46.63 -20.04
N ARG A 208 13.93 47.19 -21.10
CA ARG A 208 13.27 48.15 -22.01
C ARG A 208 12.50 47.46 -23.14
N MET A 209 12.76 46.18 -23.39
CA MET A 209 12.20 45.46 -24.52
C MET A 209 10.70 45.16 -24.33
N PRO A 210 9.83 45.55 -25.27
CA PRO A 210 8.41 45.31 -25.17
C PRO A 210 8.10 43.80 -25.25
N GLN A 211 7.38 43.30 -24.24
CA GLN A 211 7.00 41.89 -24.18
C GLN A 211 5.69 41.63 -24.92
N ARG A 212 5.70 40.69 -25.85
CA ARG A 212 4.51 40.29 -26.61
C ARG A 212 3.50 39.59 -25.71
N THR A 213 2.33 40.20 -25.57
CA THR A 213 1.22 39.69 -24.75
C THR A 213 0.39 38.66 -25.50
N LEU A 214 -0.29 37.79 -24.76
CA LEU A 214 -1.30 36.89 -25.33
C LEU A 214 -2.37 37.67 -26.12
N ALA A 215 -2.77 38.84 -25.64
CA ALA A 215 -3.74 39.71 -26.32
C ALA A 215 -3.23 40.18 -27.70
N GLN A 216 -1.97 40.61 -27.79
CA GLN A 216 -1.36 41.01 -29.07
C GLN A 216 -1.26 39.84 -30.05
N MET A 217 -0.89 38.64 -29.57
CA MET A 217 -0.91 37.44 -30.41
C MET A 217 -2.32 37.14 -30.93
N LEU A 218 -3.33 37.22 -30.07
CA LEU A 218 -4.73 37.01 -30.46
C LEU A 218 -5.22 38.06 -31.47
N CYS A 219 -4.80 39.33 -31.32
CA CYS A 219 -5.09 40.37 -32.32
C CYS A 219 -4.48 40.05 -33.68
N ASP A 220 -3.24 39.55 -33.72
CA ASP A 220 -2.57 39.22 -34.98
C ASP A 220 -3.23 38.01 -35.67
N TYR A 221 -3.67 37.00 -34.90
CA TYR A 221 -4.48 35.90 -35.43
C TYR A 221 -5.86 36.39 -35.89
N ALA A 222 -6.50 37.28 -35.14
CA ALA A 222 -7.80 37.85 -35.52
C ALA A 222 -7.71 38.73 -36.79
N ALA A 223 -6.55 39.32 -37.07
CA ALA A 223 -6.29 40.06 -38.29
C ALA A 223 -6.12 39.18 -39.54
N LEU A 224 -5.98 37.86 -39.38
CA LEU A 224 -5.99 36.90 -40.49
C LEU A 224 -7.41 36.46 -40.89
N LEU A 225 -8.43 36.79 -40.09
CA LEU A 225 -9.81 36.38 -40.33
C LEU A 225 -10.53 37.40 -41.26
N PRO A 226 -11.41 36.96 -42.18
CA PRO A 226 -12.14 37.85 -43.10
C PRO A 226 -12.96 38.93 -42.39
N ALA A 227 -13.10 40.11 -43.02
CA ALA A 227 -13.91 41.20 -42.48
C ALA A 227 -15.40 40.82 -42.49
N GLY A 228 -15.99 40.61 -41.31
CA GLY A 228 -17.38 40.18 -41.13
C GLY A 228 -17.55 39.05 -40.11
N THR A 229 -16.48 38.30 -39.82
CA THR A 229 -16.50 37.20 -38.82
C THR A 229 -16.37 37.69 -37.37
N ARG A 230 -16.21 39.01 -37.15
CA ARG A 230 -16.04 39.61 -35.82
C ARG A 230 -17.32 39.65 -34.96
N ALA A 231 -18.50 39.42 -35.54
CA ALA A 231 -19.79 39.60 -34.86
C ALA A 231 -20.42 38.32 -34.27
N ALA A 232 -19.73 37.17 -34.27
CA ALA A 232 -20.28 35.93 -33.73
C ALA A 232 -19.23 35.13 -32.92
N LEU A 233 -18.59 35.76 -31.94
CA LEU A 233 -17.89 35.02 -30.88
C LEU A 233 -18.95 34.41 -29.95
N ARG A 234 -19.25 33.12 -30.11
CA ARG A 234 -20.22 32.37 -29.28
C ARG A 234 -19.82 32.22 -27.80
N TYR A 235 -18.65 32.70 -27.42
CA TYR A 235 -18.16 32.68 -26.03
C TYR A 235 -17.48 34.02 -25.73
N PRO A 236 -17.85 34.72 -24.64
CA PRO A 236 -17.06 35.84 -24.18
C PRO A 236 -15.67 35.29 -23.81
N LEU A 237 -14.62 35.92 -24.33
CA LEU A 237 -13.22 35.59 -24.05
C LEU A 237 -12.92 35.82 -22.56
N ALA A 238 -13.28 34.84 -21.74
CA ALA A 238 -12.69 34.59 -20.43
C ALA A 238 -11.74 33.39 -20.58
N LEU A 239 -10.54 33.51 -20.00
CA LEU A 239 -9.32 32.70 -20.13
C LEU A 239 -9.41 31.18 -19.75
N GLY A 240 -10.52 30.48 -20.03
CA GLY A 240 -10.75 29.11 -19.51
C GLY A 240 -10.99 27.98 -20.51
N GLY A 241 -10.84 28.16 -21.83
CA GLY A 241 -11.36 27.21 -22.83
C GLY A 241 -10.36 26.63 -23.83
N ILE A 242 -9.32 25.90 -23.40
CA ILE A 242 -8.36 25.22 -24.30
C ILE A 242 -8.68 23.73 -24.54
N GLU A 243 -9.51 23.09 -23.72
CA GLU A 243 -9.78 21.64 -23.84
C GLU A 243 -10.76 21.25 -24.97
N SER A 244 -11.60 22.17 -25.45
CA SER A 244 -12.64 21.84 -26.43
C SER A 244 -12.14 21.72 -27.88
N LEU A 245 -10.91 22.13 -28.18
CA LEU A 245 -10.35 22.10 -29.55
C LEU A 245 -9.65 20.78 -29.89
N GLN A 246 -9.24 19.97 -28.91
CA GLN A 246 -8.53 18.69 -29.15
C GLN A 246 -9.48 17.53 -29.51
N GLN A 247 -10.76 17.62 -29.18
CA GLN A 247 -11.71 16.52 -29.41
C GLN A 247 -12.20 16.41 -30.86
N ALA A 248 -12.10 17.47 -31.67
CA ALA A 248 -12.59 17.47 -33.04
C ALA A 248 -11.62 16.83 -34.05
N PHE A 249 -10.31 16.85 -33.79
CA PHE A 249 -9.29 16.36 -34.74
C PHE A 249 -9.06 14.84 -34.71
N LEU A 250 -9.53 14.13 -33.68
CA LEU A 250 -9.22 12.70 -33.50
C LEU A 250 -10.20 11.75 -34.20
N ALA A 251 -11.35 12.26 -34.65
CA ALA A 251 -12.44 11.44 -35.18
C ALA A 251 -12.24 11.03 -36.65
N ASP A 252 -11.58 11.86 -37.46
CA ASP A 252 -11.46 11.62 -38.91
C ASP A 252 -10.29 10.71 -39.32
N ALA A 253 -9.30 10.48 -38.45
CA ALA A 253 -8.09 9.74 -38.81
C ALA A 253 -8.18 8.20 -38.67
N LEU A 254 -9.31 7.67 -38.18
CA LEU A 254 -9.44 6.25 -37.79
C LEU A 254 -10.04 5.33 -38.86
N THR A 255 -10.56 5.86 -39.96
CA THR A 255 -11.37 5.08 -40.91
C THR A 255 -10.57 4.42 -42.05
N ASP A 256 -9.35 4.89 -42.35
CA ASP A 256 -8.61 4.47 -43.56
C ASP A 256 -7.56 3.36 -43.35
N HIS A 257 -7.37 2.83 -42.13
CA HIS A 257 -6.25 1.92 -41.83
C HIS A 257 -6.59 0.41 -41.74
N GLU A 258 -7.86 0.01 -41.89
CA GLU A 258 -8.28 -1.39 -41.65
C GLU A 258 -8.03 -2.35 -42.84
N LEU A 259 -7.78 -1.87 -44.06
CA LEU A 259 -7.71 -2.75 -45.24
C LEU A 259 -6.31 -3.35 -45.51
N MET A 260 -5.23 -2.81 -44.93
CA MET A 260 -3.86 -3.24 -45.24
C MET A 260 -3.30 -4.39 -44.36
N LEU A 261 -3.97 -4.77 -43.27
CA LEU A 261 -3.38 -5.62 -42.23
C LEU A 261 -3.53 -7.14 -42.46
N SER A 262 -4.44 -7.59 -43.32
CA SER A 262 -4.84 -9.01 -43.37
C SER A 262 -3.88 -9.95 -44.13
N THR A 263 -2.96 -9.43 -44.94
CA THR A 263 -2.03 -10.26 -45.75
C THR A 263 -0.64 -10.46 -45.12
N ALA A 264 -0.29 -9.69 -44.08
CA ALA A 264 1.01 -9.78 -43.41
C ALA A 264 1.06 -10.83 -42.28
N ASP A 265 -0.07 -11.15 -41.65
CA ASP A 265 -0.14 -11.96 -40.42
C ASP A 265 0.30 -13.42 -40.60
N ARG A 266 0.16 -13.99 -41.80
CA ARG A 266 0.44 -15.43 -42.01
C ARG A 266 1.92 -15.78 -42.13
N ARG A 267 2.79 -14.81 -42.45
CA ARG A 267 4.25 -15.03 -42.58
C ARG A 267 5.02 -14.72 -41.29
N LEU A 268 4.41 -13.98 -40.37
CA LEU A 268 4.97 -13.59 -39.07
C LEU A 268 4.88 -14.72 -38.02
N ALA A 269 3.81 -15.52 -38.04
CA ALA A 269 3.56 -16.55 -37.04
C ALA A 269 4.63 -17.66 -36.99
N GLU A 270 5.25 -18.01 -38.12
CA GLU A 270 6.30 -19.05 -38.19
C GLU A 270 7.68 -18.53 -37.73
N GLN A 271 7.95 -17.23 -37.82
CA GLN A 271 9.20 -16.62 -37.34
C GLN A 271 9.13 -16.19 -35.87
N ASP A 272 7.94 -15.89 -35.35
CA ASP A 272 7.70 -15.48 -33.95
C ASP A 272 8.00 -16.58 -32.93
N ALA A 273 7.80 -17.86 -33.28
CA ALA A 273 8.04 -18.98 -32.36
C ALA A 273 9.53 -19.24 -32.07
N GLU A 274 10.41 -19.03 -33.06
CA GLU A 274 11.86 -19.17 -32.91
C GLU A 274 12.48 -17.95 -32.19
N LEU A 275 11.89 -16.76 -32.38
CA LEU A 275 12.31 -15.51 -31.74
C LEU A 275 11.89 -15.41 -30.27
N ALA A 276 10.76 -16.01 -29.88
CA ALA A 276 10.31 -16.06 -28.49
C ALA A 276 11.30 -16.79 -27.57
N ARG A 277 11.83 -17.94 -28.01
CA ARG A 277 12.82 -18.74 -27.24
C ARG A 277 14.13 -18.00 -26.97
N ARG A 278 14.54 -17.08 -27.86
CA ARG A 278 15.79 -16.31 -27.71
C ARG A 278 15.60 -14.99 -26.96
N ALA A 279 14.40 -14.42 -26.98
CA ALA A 279 14.06 -13.21 -26.22
C ALA A 279 13.92 -13.50 -24.72
N GLU A 280 13.35 -14.65 -24.35
CA GLU A 280 13.20 -15.09 -22.96
C GLU A 280 14.56 -15.22 -22.26
N TRP A 281 15.57 -15.75 -22.97
CA TRP A 281 16.96 -15.84 -22.49
C TRP A 281 17.63 -14.46 -22.29
N GLY A 282 17.39 -13.49 -23.18
CA GLY A 282 17.95 -12.14 -23.06
C GLY A 282 17.31 -11.28 -21.96
N PHE A 283 16.02 -11.49 -21.68
CA PHE A 283 15.33 -10.82 -20.56
C PHE A 283 15.78 -11.37 -19.21
N ASP A 284 15.98 -12.69 -19.10
CA ASP A 284 16.49 -13.30 -17.87
C ASP A 284 17.91 -12.80 -17.56
N LEU A 285 18.79 -12.68 -18.56
CA LEU A 285 20.13 -12.11 -18.41
C LEU A 285 20.11 -10.63 -17.95
N SER A 286 19.18 -9.83 -18.47
CA SER A 286 19.06 -8.40 -18.13
C SER A 286 18.43 -8.19 -16.74
N ARG A 287 17.56 -9.11 -16.31
CA ARG A 287 17.00 -9.18 -14.95
C ARG A 287 18.09 -9.54 -13.93
N GLN A 288 18.85 -10.61 -14.19
CA GLN A 288 19.98 -11.03 -13.34
C GLN A 288 21.03 -9.91 -13.20
N LEU A 289 21.32 -9.16 -14.26
CA LEU A 289 22.19 -7.98 -14.22
C LEU A 289 21.67 -6.86 -13.30
N THR A 290 20.37 -6.62 -13.31
CA THR A 290 19.74 -5.57 -12.50
C THR A 290 19.65 -5.98 -11.03
N GLU A 291 19.35 -7.25 -10.76
CA GLU A 291 19.35 -7.84 -9.41
C GLU A 291 20.77 -7.80 -8.80
N ARG A 292 21.79 -8.25 -9.54
CA ARG A 292 23.19 -8.20 -9.10
C ARG A 292 23.72 -6.78 -8.89
N THR A 293 23.21 -5.80 -9.66
CA THR A 293 23.59 -4.39 -9.51
C THR A 293 22.98 -3.77 -8.26
N HIS A 294 21.72 -4.07 -7.92
CA HIS A 294 21.11 -3.62 -6.67
C HIS A 294 21.80 -4.25 -5.45
N TRP A 295 22.09 -5.55 -5.50
CA TRP A 295 22.85 -6.22 -4.44
C TRP A 295 24.23 -5.58 -4.22
N ALA A 296 24.94 -5.22 -5.28
CA ALA A 296 26.24 -4.55 -5.16
C ALA A 296 26.13 -3.12 -4.58
N LEU A 297 25.01 -2.42 -4.79
CA LEU A 297 24.75 -1.09 -4.23
C LEU A 297 24.35 -1.15 -2.75
N ASP A 298 23.52 -2.12 -2.38
CA ASP A 298 23.11 -2.33 -0.99
C ASP A 298 24.31 -2.75 -0.13
N LEU A 299 25.17 -3.65 -0.63
CA LEU A 299 26.42 -4.03 0.05
C LEU A 299 27.38 -2.83 0.20
N ASP A 300 27.40 -1.89 -0.75
CA ASP A 300 28.25 -0.69 -0.67
C ASP A 300 27.71 0.33 0.35
N GLN A 301 26.39 0.43 0.50
CA GLN A 301 25.78 1.24 1.56
C GLN A 301 26.03 0.64 2.94
N GLU A 302 25.97 -0.68 3.06
CA GLU A 302 26.27 -1.41 4.29
C GLU A 302 27.75 -1.26 4.69
N LEU A 303 28.67 -1.41 3.72
CA LEU A 303 30.11 -1.14 3.91
C LEU A 303 30.38 0.30 4.39
N LYS A 304 29.62 1.29 3.93
CA LYS A 304 29.75 2.69 4.37
C LYS A 304 29.26 2.88 5.80
N ARG A 305 28.12 2.29 6.16
CA ARG A 305 27.56 2.38 7.52
C ARG A 305 28.49 1.71 8.55
N THR A 306 29.00 0.51 8.25
CA THR A 306 29.94 -0.18 9.14
C THR A 306 31.22 0.62 9.33
N ARG A 307 31.74 1.30 8.29
CA ARG A 307 32.91 2.19 8.41
C ARG A 307 32.65 3.40 9.29
N GLN A 308 31.48 4.02 9.14
CA GLN A 308 31.12 5.21 9.89
C GLN A 308 30.96 4.88 11.38
N TRP A 309 30.31 3.75 11.67
CA TRP A 309 30.17 3.22 13.03
C TRP A 309 31.51 2.82 13.68
N MET A 310 32.42 2.18 12.93
CA MET A 310 33.79 1.89 13.43
C MET A 310 34.56 3.17 13.78
N ALA A 311 34.47 4.21 12.95
CA ALA A 311 35.14 5.48 13.20
C ALA A 311 34.60 6.21 14.45
N GLU A 312 33.31 6.12 14.70
CA GLU A 312 32.68 6.70 15.89
C GLU A 312 33.13 5.99 17.18
N ARG A 313 33.12 4.64 17.21
CA ARG A 313 33.60 3.84 18.36
C ARG A 313 35.09 4.05 18.64
N GLU A 314 35.94 4.11 17.63
CA GLU A 314 37.38 4.40 17.79
C GLU A 314 37.60 5.77 18.43
N SER A 315 36.80 6.79 18.07
CA SER A 315 36.92 8.14 18.65
C SER A 315 36.53 8.20 20.13
N VAL A 316 35.60 7.34 20.56
CA VAL A 316 35.17 7.23 21.96
C VAL A 316 36.25 6.50 22.75
N TYR A 317 36.78 5.40 22.22
CA TYR A 317 37.84 4.61 22.84
C TYR A 317 39.13 5.42 23.08
N GLN A 318 39.60 6.16 22.07
CA GLN A 318 40.80 6.99 22.18
C GLN A 318 40.66 8.07 23.26
N ARG A 319 39.45 8.61 23.47
CA ARG A 319 39.16 9.58 24.55
C ARG A 319 39.23 8.93 25.93
N THR A 320 38.64 7.75 26.10
CA THR A 320 38.66 7.02 27.38
C THR A 320 40.09 6.60 27.78
N VAL A 321 40.90 6.14 26.82
CA VAL A 321 42.30 5.75 27.07
C VAL A 321 43.17 6.95 27.47
N ALA A 322 42.96 8.11 26.84
CA ALA A 322 43.70 9.33 27.17
C ALA A 322 43.41 9.84 28.60
N ASP A 323 42.14 9.77 29.02
CA ASP A 323 41.73 10.16 30.38
C ASP A 323 42.34 9.22 31.44
N GLU A 324 42.36 7.90 31.19
CA GLU A 324 42.96 6.94 32.12
C GLU A 324 44.50 7.03 32.18
N GLN A 325 45.18 7.29 31.06
CA GLN A 325 46.63 7.55 31.07
C GLN A 325 46.98 8.80 31.89
N THR A 326 46.14 9.84 31.82
CA THR A 326 46.33 11.08 32.58
C THR A 326 46.18 10.83 34.09
N ARG A 327 45.18 10.03 34.49
CA ARG A 327 45.00 9.61 35.90
C ARG A 327 46.17 8.78 36.41
N ARG A 328 46.66 7.83 35.60
CA ARG A 328 47.80 6.97 35.96
C ARG A 328 49.08 7.78 36.21
N VAL A 329 49.41 8.74 35.34
CA VAL A 329 50.60 9.59 35.51
C VAL A 329 50.50 10.45 36.77
N ALA A 330 49.31 10.97 37.09
CA ALA A 330 49.08 11.71 38.33
C ALA A 330 49.23 10.84 39.59
N LEU A 331 48.83 9.57 39.51
CA LEU A 331 48.97 8.60 40.61
C LEU A 331 50.43 8.17 40.82
N GLU A 332 51.15 7.83 39.74
CA GLU A 332 52.58 7.47 39.77
C GLU A 332 53.43 8.62 40.35
N SER A 333 53.08 9.86 40.01
CA SER A 333 53.72 11.07 40.58
C SER A 333 53.43 11.26 42.07
N SER A 334 52.27 10.80 42.55
CA SER A 334 51.90 10.86 43.97
C SER A 334 52.59 9.76 44.78
N VAL A 335 52.70 8.55 44.20
CA VAL A 335 53.44 7.43 44.80
C VAL A 335 54.92 7.77 44.95
N ALA A 336 55.58 8.27 43.89
CA ALA A 336 56.99 8.65 43.95
C ALA A 336 57.28 9.74 45.01
N ARG A 337 56.32 10.66 45.23
CA ARG A 337 56.42 11.70 46.25
C ARG A 337 56.33 11.13 47.66
N LEU A 338 55.43 10.16 47.89
CA LEU A 338 55.25 9.48 49.17
C LEU A 338 56.44 8.55 49.48
N GLU A 339 56.99 7.85 48.48
CA GLU A 339 58.21 7.04 48.62
C GLU A 339 59.43 7.90 49.00
N GLY A 340 59.55 9.10 48.41
CA GLY A 340 60.58 10.06 48.77
C GLY A 340 60.45 10.59 50.21
N GLN A 341 59.22 10.83 50.66
CA GLN A 341 58.95 11.20 52.06
C GLN A 341 59.27 10.06 53.01
N LEU A 342 58.86 8.82 52.69
CA LEU A 342 59.15 7.64 53.49
C LEU A 342 60.66 7.40 53.64
N LYS A 343 61.44 7.51 52.56
CA LYS A 343 62.90 7.37 52.61
C LYS A 343 63.55 8.43 53.50
N LYS A 344 63.06 9.67 53.44
CA LYS A 344 63.55 10.77 54.26
C LYS A 344 63.22 10.55 55.74
N THR A 345 62.02 10.07 56.05
CA THR A 345 61.59 9.72 57.41
C THR A 345 62.33 8.49 57.94
N MET A 346 62.67 7.51 57.09
CA MET A 346 63.48 6.34 57.46
C MET A 346 64.93 6.70 57.76
N GLU A 347 65.52 7.65 57.03
CA GLU A 347 66.88 8.16 57.29
C GLU A 347 66.93 8.98 58.60
N GLU A 348 65.88 9.76 58.87
CA GLU A 348 65.70 10.51 60.12
C GLU A 348 65.41 9.58 61.33
N ALA A 349 64.82 8.40 61.09
CA ALA A 349 64.52 7.38 62.11
C ALA A 349 65.71 6.52 62.55
N ARG A 350 66.91 6.69 61.95
CA ARG A 350 68.12 5.92 62.32
C ARG A 350 68.83 6.44 63.58
N ILE A 351 68.39 7.56 64.17
CA ILE A 351 69.11 8.23 65.28
C ILE A 351 68.37 8.24 66.63
N VAL A 352 67.06 7.98 66.71
CA VAL A 352 66.39 7.93 68.02
C VAL A 352 65.44 6.74 68.11
N GLN A 353 65.97 5.69 68.71
CA GLN A 353 65.26 4.53 69.20
C GLN A 353 64.53 4.90 70.51
N ASP A 354 63.33 4.34 70.67
CA ASP A 354 62.44 4.36 71.85
C ASP A 354 61.43 5.52 71.98
N ALA A 355 60.35 5.47 71.19
CA ALA A 355 58.97 5.85 71.62
C ALA A 355 57.89 5.72 70.50
N LEU A 356 57.94 4.71 69.63
CA LEU A 356 57.02 4.63 68.47
C LEU A 356 56.35 3.26 68.34
N THR A 357 55.38 2.96 69.19
CA THR A 357 54.51 1.77 69.05
C THR A 357 53.17 2.11 68.38
N ASP A 358 52.56 3.25 68.69
CA ASP A 358 51.24 3.62 68.12
C ASP A 358 51.30 4.15 66.68
N ARG A 359 52.37 4.87 66.30
CA ARG A 359 52.48 5.41 64.92
C ARG A 359 52.79 4.33 63.89
N ILE A 360 53.45 3.25 64.29
CA ILE A 360 53.75 2.10 63.43
C ILE A 360 52.48 1.31 63.11
N GLU A 361 51.53 1.20 64.05
CA GLU A 361 50.23 0.57 63.76
C GLU A 361 49.35 1.40 62.83
N THR A 362 49.30 2.72 62.99
CA THR A 362 48.52 3.60 62.10
C THR A 362 49.04 3.54 60.67
N LEU A 363 50.37 3.59 60.48
CA LEU A 363 51.00 3.47 59.16
C LEU A 363 50.85 2.06 58.55
N ARG A 364 50.81 0.99 59.37
CA ARG A 364 50.50 -0.36 58.89
C ARG A 364 49.06 -0.49 58.41
N ARG A 365 48.09 0.17 59.06
CA ARG A 365 46.70 0.20 58.59
C ARG A 365 46.58 0.99 57.29
N GLU A 366 47.18 2.17 57.19
CA GLU A 366 47.17 2.96 55.95
C GLU A 366 47.87 2.24 54.79
N LEU A 367 48.96 1.52 55.05
CA LEU A 367 49.64 0.68 54.06
C LEU A 367 48.79 -0.52 53.63
N SER A 368 48.03 -1.15 54.54
CA SER A 368 47.07 -2.21 54.21
C SER A 368 45.98 -1.68 53.29
N THR A 369 45.34 -0.56 53.66
CA THR A 369 44.26 0.05 52.84
C THR A 369 44.76 0.45 51.46
N THR A 370 45.99 0.96 51.36
CA THR A 370 46.60 1.34 50.08
C THR A 370 47.02 0.10 49.26
N THR A 371 47.42 -0.98 49.92
CA THR A 371 47.73 -2.27 49.27
C THR A 371 46.46 -2.93 48.73
N ASP A 372 45.35 -2.83 49.46
CA ASP A 372 44.04 -3.33 49.02
C ASP A 372 43.51 -2.50 47.84
N GLN A 373 43.69 -1.17 47.86
CA GLN A 373 43.39 -0.30 46.72
C GLN A 373 44.26 -0.61 45.50
N ARG A 374 45.56 -0.90 45.69
CA ARG A 374 46.45 -1.33 44.61
C ARG A 374 46.01 -2.67 44.03
N ASN A 375 45.58 -3.61 44.87
CA ASN A 375 45.11 -4.93 44.42
C ASN A 375 43.78 -4.79 43.66
N ALA A 376 42.85 -3.95 44.13
CA ALA A 376 41.62 -3.61 43.42
C ALA A 376 41.89 -2.93 42.06
N LEU A 377 42.84 -1.99 42.00
CA LEU A 377 43.31 -1.39 40.75
C LEU A 377 44.03 -2.38 39.83
N THR A 378 44.64 -3.43 40.39
CA THR A 378 45.29 -4.50 39.61
C THR A 378 44.24 -5.44 39.02
N GLU A 379 43.17 -5.75 39.76
CA GLU A 379 41.99 -6.46 39.23
C GLU A 379 41.26 -5.62 38.18
N GLU A 380 41.10 -4.32 38.40
CA GLU A 380 40.53 -3.40 37.42
C GLU A 380 41.42 -3.27 36.18
N ASN A 381 42.76 -3.29 36.33
CA ASN A 381 43.69 -3.36 35.19
C ASN A 381 43.59 -4.69 34.45
N GLN A 382 43.40 -5.80 35.17
CA GLN A 382 43.19 -7.11 34.54
C GLN A 382 41.87 -7.13 33.76
N LEU A 383 40.79 -6.59 34.31
CA LEU A 383 39.49 -6.41 33.64
C LEU A 383 39.59 -5.48 32.42
N LEU A 384 40.31 -4.36 32.52
CA LEU A 384 40.56 -3.45 31.40
C LEU A 384 41.45 -4.09 30.34
N THR A 385 42.42 -4.92 30.72
CA THR A 385 43.27 -5.67 29.79
C THR A 385 42.46 -6.76 29.08
N GLN A 386 41.53 -7.41 29.79
CA GLN A 386 40.57 -8.37 29.23
C GLN A 386 39.60 -7.68 28.26
N SER A 387 39.01 -6.56 28.68
CA SER A 387 38.11 -5.74 27.85
C SER A 387 38.84 -5.18 26.62
N ARG A 388 40.13 -4.84 26.75
CA ARG A 388 40.97 -4.44 25.62
C ARG A 388 41.25 -5.60 24.66
N ALA A 389 41.52 -6.80 25.18
CA ALA A 389 41.70 -7.99 24.36
C ALA A 389 40.40 -8.39 23.63
N GLU A 390 39.25 -8.22 24.29
CA GLU A 390 37.92 -8.42 23.71
C GLU A 390 37.61 -7.39 22.62
N LEU A 391 37.93 -6.11 22.84
CA LEU A 391 37.77 -5.05 21.83
C LEU A 391 38.74 -5.21 20.66
N GLU A 392 39.97 -5.66 20.90
CA GLU A 392 40.94 -5.99 19.85
C GLU A 392 40.46 -7.21 19.04
N ALA A 393 39.88 -8.22 19.69
CA ALA A 393 39.26 -9.37 19.01
C ALA A 393 38.01 -8.97 18.22
N GLU A 394 37.16 -8.08 18.76
CA GLU A 394 35.98 -7.55 18.06
C GLU A 394 36.39 -6.70 16.86
N ARG A 395 37.44 -5.88 16.98
CA ARG A 395 38.01 -5.11 15.87
C ARG A 395 38.57 -6.02 14.78
N ASP A 396 39.30 -7.06 15.15
CA ASP A 396 39.92 -7.98 14.20
C ASP A 396 38.85 -8.87 13.52
N TRP A 397 37.79 -9.25 14.25
CA TRP A 397 36.60 -9.91 13.70
C TRP A 397 35.85 -9.01 12.72
N LEU A 398 35.57 -7.75 13.08
CA LEU A 398 34.96 -6.75 12.21
C LEU A 398 35.82 -6.46 10.97
N ALA A 399 37.14 -6.46 11.12
CA ALA A 399 38.06 -6.33 9.99
C ALA A 399 37.98 -7.54 9.04
N GLY A 400 37.80 -8.75 9.59
CA GLY A 400 37.52 -9.99 8.85
C GLY A 400 36.19 -9.96 8.11
N GLU A 401 35.10 -9.57 8.79
CA GLU A 401 33.76 -9.36 8.23
C GLU A 401 33.79 -8.34 7.08
N HIS A 402 34.48 -7.21 7.30
CA HIS A 402 34.65 -6.14 6.33
C HIS A 402 35.55 -6.55 5.14
N ALA A 403 36.45 -7.52 5.32
CA ALA A 403 37.21 -8.12 4.23
C ALA A 403 36.36 -9.13 3.44
N ALA A 404 35.56 -9.96 4.12
CA ALA A 404 34.64 -10.91 3.49
C ALA A 404 33.56 -10.22 2.66
N LEU A 405 32.94 -9.16 3.20
CA LEU A 405 31.97 -8.32 2.47
C LEU A 405 32.60 -7.62 1.26
N ARG A 406 33.85 -7.16 1.37
CA ARG A 406 34.58 -6.63 0.21
C ARG A 406 34.83 -7.69 -0.85
N GLN A 407 35.22 -8.90 -0.45
CA GLN A 407 35.46 -10.00 -1.37
C GLN A 407 34.17 -10.48 -2.07
N ALA A 408 33.04 -10.49 -1.36
CA ALA A 408 31.71 -10.76 -1.89
C ALA A 408 31.25 -9.68 -2.89
N ARG A 409 31.44 -8.40 -2.57
CA ARG A 409 31.19 -7.28 -3.50
C ARG A 409 32.02 -7.44 -4.78
N ASP A 410 33.31 -7.74 -4.65
CA ASP A 410 34.21 -7.86 -5.79
C ASP A 410 33.87 -9.10 -6.65
N ALA A 411 33.39 -10.20 -6.04
CA ALA A 411 32.88 -11.36 -6.76
C ALA A 411 31.60 -11.03 -7.55
N LEU A 412 30.65 -10.34 -6.92
CA LEU A 412 29.40 -9.91 -7.56
C LEU A 412 29.65 -8.88 -8.67
N GLN A 413 30.62 -7.99 -8.50
CA GLN A 413 31.06 -7.06 -9.55
C GLN A 413 31.66 -7.79 -10.74
N ARG A 414 32.50 -8.81 -10.53
CA ARG A 414 33.03 -9.64 -11.63
C ARG A 414 31.92 -10.40 -12.37
N GLU A 415 30.96 -10.97 -11.64
CA GLU A 415 29.82 -11.68 -12.25
C GLU A 415 28.95 -10.72 -13.07
N ARG A 416 28.66 -9.53 -12.53
CA ARG A 416 27.99 -8.44 -13.25
C ARG A 416 28.75 -8.05 -14.52
N ASP A 417 30.06 -7.90 -14.44
CA ASP A 417 30.88 -7.47 -15.58
C ASP A 417 30.92 -8.55 -16.68
N VAL A 418 30.94 -9.84 -16.31
CA VAL A 418 30.81 -10.96 -17.26
C VAL A 418 29.43 -10.98 -17.93
N LEU A 419 28.35 -10.79 -17.17
CA LEU A 419 27.00 -10.73 -17.73
C LEU A 419 26.80 -9.49 -18.62
N ALA A 420 27.41 -8.36 -18.24
CA ALA A 420 27.40 -7.13 -19.04
C ALA A 420 28.15 -7.31 -20.36
N ALA A 421 29.29 -8.00 -20.35
CA ALA A 421 30.03 -8.35 -21.56
C ALA A 421 29.23 -9.28 -22.48
N HIS A 422 28.57 -10.31 -21.95
CA HIS A 422 27.67 -11.18 -22.72
C HIS A 422 26.49 -10.42 -23.33
N ARG A 423 25.92 -9.46 -22.60
CA ARG A 423 24.87 -8.57 -23.10
C ARG A 423 25.39 -7.68 -24.23
N GLU A 424 26.62 -7.19 -24.12
CA GLU A 424 27.23 -6.32 -25.13
C GLU A 424 27.59 -7.08 -26.41
N ASP A 425 28.11 -8.30 -26.30
CA ASP A 425 28.34 -9.20 -27.44
C ASP A 425 27.03 -9.57 -28.16
N MET A 426 25.95 -9.78 -27.40
CA MET A 426 24.61 -9.99 -27.96
C MET A 426 24.11 -8.75 -28.73
N LEU A 427 24.35 -7.54 -28.20
CA LEU A 427 23.98 -6.27 -28.83
C LEU A 427 24.81 -5.92 -30.07
N ARG A 428 26.05 -6.43 -30.16
CA ARG A 428 26.94 -6.27 -31.31
C ARG A 428 26.66 -7.29 -32.43
N SER A 429 25.93 -8.36 -32.14
CA SER A 429 25.49 -9.36 -33.13
C SER A 429 24.67 -8.73 -34.26
N THR A 430 25.05 -9.01 -35.50
CA THR A 430 24.39 -8.52 -36.72
C THR A 430 22.92 -8.95 -36.80
N SER A 431 22.57 -10.12 -36.26
CA SER A 431 21.20 -10.59 -36.13
C SER A 431 20.34 -9.76 -35.17
N TRP A 432 20.95 -9.12 -34.15
CA TRP A 432 20.26 -8.32 -33.14
C TRP A 432 20.02 -6.87 -33.58
N ARG A 433 20.77 -6.36 -34.56
CA ARG A 433 20.61 -4.99 -35.09
C ARG A 433 19.53 -4.90 -36.18
N LEU A 434 19.38 -5.94 -37.00
CA LEU A 434 18.46 -5.94 -38.15
C LEU A 434 16.98 -6.08 -37.77
N THR A 435 16.65 -6.83 -36.72
CA THR A 435 15.26 -7.07 -36.28
C THR A 435 14.80 -6.16 -35.11
N ALA A 436 15.63 -5.20 -34.66
CA ALA A 436 15.33 -4.31 -33.53
C ALA A 436 14.11 -3.37 -33.72
N PRO A 437 13.86 -2.77 -34.91
CA PRO A 437 12.71 -1.88 -35.10
C PRO A 437 11.36 -2.62 -35.07
N LEU A 438 11.32 -3.82 -35.64
CA LEU A 438 10.12 -4.68 -35.66
C LEU A 438 9.83 -5.30 -34.28
N ARG A 439 10.88 -5.59 -33.50
CA ARG A 439 10.78 -6.12 -32.12
C ARG A 439 10.25 -5.11 -31.11
N GLN A 440 10.65 -3.84 -31.20
CA GLN A 440 10.15 -2.80 -30.28
C GLN A 440 8.69 -2.42 -30.58
N PHE A 441 8.27 -2.46 -31.85
CA PHE A 441 6.92 -2.05 -32.22
C PHE A 441 5.85 -3.11 -31.88
N GLY A 442 6.11 -4.40 -32.10
CA GLY A 442 5.15 -5.47 -31.78
C GLY A 442 4.92 -5.71 -30.28
N PHE A 443 5.99 -5.62 -29.47
CA PHE A 443 5.93 -5.85 -28.02
C PHE A 443 5.33 -4.66 -27.24
N PHE A 444 5.58 -3.43 -27.72
CA PHE A 444 5.05 -2.20 -27.11
C PHE A 444 3.58 -1.99 -27.46
N VAL A 445 3.15 -2.36 -28.67
CA VAL A 445 1.74 -2.23 -29.11
C VAL A 445 0.83 -3.26 -28.42
N LYS A 446 1.31 -4.47 -28.05
CA LYS A 446 0.52 -5.40 -27.20
C LYS A 446 0.49 -4.97 -25.73
N ARG A 447 1.62 -4.58 -25.12
CA ARG A 447 1.71 -4.19 -23.68
C ARG A 447 1.02 -2.86 -23.33
N LEU A 448 0.93 -1.91 -24.27
CA LEU A 448 0.13 -0.71 -24.03
C LEU A 448 -1.37 -0.94 -24.18
N ARG A 449 -1.83 -2.00 -24.88
CA ARG A 449 -3.26 -2.15 -25.18
C ARG A 449 -4.12 -2.35 -23.94
N ALA A 450 -3.80 -3.24 -23.00
CA ALA A 450 -4.63 -3.40 -21.80
C ALA A 450 -4.55 -2.19 -20.86
N SER A 451 -3.36 -1.62 -20.70
CA SER A 451 -3.17 -0.38 -19.92
C SER A 451 -3.95 0.80 -20.52
N LEU A 452 -3.92 0.97 -21.84
CA LEU A 452 -4.68 1.98 -22.57
C LEU A 452 -6.18 1.67 -22.55
N ARG A 453 -6.60 0.41 -22.70
CA ARG A 453 -8.01 0.00 -22.59
C ARG A 453 -8.56 0.22 -21.19
N PHE A 454 -7.79 -0.07 -20.14
CA PHE A 454 -8.15 0.26 -18.76
C PHE A 454 -8.35 1.78 -18.60
N ARG A 455 -7.36 2.59 -18.99
CA ARG A 455 -7.44 4.06 -18.89
C ARG A 455 -8.57 4.65 -19.74
N ALA A 456 -8.74 4.17 -20.97
CA ALA A 456 -9.79 4.61 -21.89
C ALA A 456 -11.19 4.19 -21.42
N SER A 457 -11.36 2.94 -20.99
CA SER A 457 -12.65 2.46 -20.47
C SER A 457 -13.08 3.24 -19.23
N ARG A 458 -12.12 3.60 -18.34
CA ARG A 458 -12.37 4.43 -17.15
C ARG A 458 -12.76 5.86 -17.53
N LEU A 459 -12.04 6.49 -18.47
CA LEU A 459 -12.37 7.81 -18.98
C LEU A 459 -13.77 7.84 -19.62
N LEU A 460 -14.09 6.86 -20.46
CA LEU A 460 -15.41 6.73 -21.08
C LEU A 460 -16.52 6.50 -20.04
N SER A 461 -16.26 5.72 -18.99
CA SER A 461 -17.22 5.50 -17.89
C SER A 461 -17.50 6.80 -17.10
N LEU A 462 -16.48 7.63 -16.89
CA LEU A 462 -16.61 8.92 -16.20
C LEU A 462 -17.44 9.90 -17.04
N LEU A 463 -17.13 10.01 -18.33
CA LEU A 463 -17.89 10.84 -19.27
C LEU A 463 -19.35 10.38 -19.39
N GLY A 464 -19.58 9.06 -19.43
CA GLY A 464 -20.92 8.46 -19.44
C GLY A 464 -21.70 8.74 -18.15
N ARG A 465 -21.06 8.63 -16.98
CA ARG A 465 -21.66 8.97 -15.67
C ARG A 465 -22.05 10.45 -15.58
N VAL A 466 -21.19 11.35 -16.04
CA VAL A 466 -21.47 12.80 -16.05
C VAL A 466 -22.63 13.12 -16.99
N ARG A 467 -22.63 12.59 -18.22
CA ARG A 467 -23.75 12.75 -19.17
C ARG A 467 -25.06 12.18 -18.63
N GLY A 468 -25.04 10.96 -18.09
CA GLY A 468 -26.23 10.33 -17.52
C GLY A 468 -26.75 11.02 -16.26
N SER A 469 -25.86 11.58 -15.43
CA SER A 469 -26.24 12.37 -14.27
C SER A 469 -26.85 13.72 -14.68
N LEU A 470 -26.29 14.39 -15.70
CA LEU A 470 -26.83 15.62 -16.25
C LEU A 470 -28.24 15.40 -16.84
N ALA A 471 -28.43 14.32 -17.59
CA ALA A 471 -29.72 13.97 -18.18
C ALA A 471 -30.80 13.66 -17.13
N ARG A 472 -30.44 13.01 -16.01
CA ARG A 472 -31.41 12.61 -14.96
C ARG A 472 -31.63 13.64 -13.86
N ARG A 473 -30.61 14.44 -13.52
CA ARG A 473 -30.59 15.26 -12.29
C ARG A 473 -30.27 16.75 -12.55
N GLY A 474 -30.03 17.14 -13.80
CA GLY A 474 -29.60 18.48 -14.16
C GLY A 474 -28.20 18.85 -13.63
N LEU A 475 -27.79 20.09 -13.89
CA LEU A 475 -26.45 20.60 -13.53
C LEU A 475 -26.24 20.66 -12.01
N VAL A 476 -27.23 21.18 -11.28
CA VAL A 476 -27.17 21.36 -9.82
C VAL A 476 -27.15 20.01 -9.09
N GLY A 477 -27.99 19.06 -9.51
CA GLY A 477 -28.00 17.71 -8.96
C GLY A 477 -26.73 16.92 -9.25
N THR A 478 -26.12 17.15 -10.42
CA THR A 478 -24.83 16.55 -10.80
C THR A 478 -23.67 17.15 -10.00
N LEU A 479 -23.64 18.47 -9.78
CA LEU A 479 -22.65 19.13 -8.93
C LEU A 479 -22.75 18.71 -7.46
N LYS A 480 -23.97 18.55 -6.92
CA LYS A 480 -24.19 18.01 -5.57
C LYS A 480 -23.68 16.57 -5.44
N ARG A 481 -23.95 15.72 -6.44
CA ARG A 481 -23.43 14.34 -6.49
C ARG A 481 -21.91 14.31 -6.61
N ALA A 482 -21.32 15.10 -7.51
CA ALA A 482 -19.87 15.16 -7.69
C ALA A 482 -19.16 15.66 -6.43
N ARG A 483 -19.70 16.70 -5.76
CA ARG A 483 -19.20 17.15 -4.45
C ARG A 483 -19.34 16.07 -3.38
N ARG A 484 -20.42 15.28 -3.38
CA ARG A 484 -20.60 14.16 -2.45
C ARG A 484 -19.64 13.01 -2.74
N GLU A 485 -19.45 12.63 -4.01
CA GLU A 485 -18.46 11.61 -4.41
C GLU A 485 -17.02 12.09 -4.11
N LEU A 486 -16.71 13.37 -4.26
CA LEU A 486 -15.42 13.96 -3.85
C LEU A 486 -15.25 14.03 -2.33
N ARG A 487 -16.34 14.22 -1.57
CA ARG A 487 -16.35 14.21 -0.10
C ARG A 487 -16.26 12.80 0.48
N ASP A 488 -16.92 11.83 -0.15
CA ASP A 488 -16.90 10.40 0.19
C ASP A 488 -15.60 9.72 -0.33
N GLN A 489 -14.90 10.31 -1.31
CA GLN A 489 -13.50 10.01 -1.67
C GLN A 489 -12.49 10.62 -0.68
N GLY A 490 -12.98 11.31 0.36
CA GLY A 490 -12.17 11.89 1.42
C GLY A 490 -11.53 10.82 2.28
N GLN A 491 -10.38 10.33 1.82
CA GLN A 491 -9.16 10.02 2.59
C GLN A 491 -9.35 9.94 4.12
N GLN A 492 -10.05 8.92 4.62
CA GLN A 492 -9.66 8.35 5.90
C GLN A 492 -8.64 7.29 5.54
N LEU A 493 -7.37 7.61 5.69
CA LEU A 493 -6.37 6.56 5.82
C LEU A 493 -6.61 5.89 7.18
N PRO A 494 -6.34 4.58 7.33
CA PRO A 494 -6.20 4.04 8.66
C PRO A 494 -5.19 4.91 9.42
N PRO A 495 -5.44 5.21 10.71
CA PRO A 495 -4.44 5.91 11.51
C PRO A 495 -3.14 5.11 11.42
N PRO A 496 -1.99 5.78 11.17
CA PRO A 496 -0.71 5.06 11.13
C PRO A 496 -0.51 4.35 12.45
N ILE A 497 0.16 3.19 12.43
CA ILE A 497 0.56 2.53 13.67
C ILE A 497 1.36 3.53 14.51
N GLN A 498 0.79 3.97 15.62
CA GLN A 498 1.50 4.72 16.65
C GLN A 498 2.27 3.68 17.46
N VAL A 499 3.58 3.66 17.26
CA VAL A 499 4.49 2.89 18.09
C VAL A 499 4.98 3.83 19.18
N GLU A 500 4.58 3.56 20.42
CA GLU A 500 5.20 4.22 21.56
C GLU A 500 6.51 3.50 21.86
N THR A 501 7.63 4.12 21.51
CA THR A 501 8.95 3.64 21.91
C THR A 501 9.21 4.12 23.34
N PRO A 502 9.26 3.22 24.35
CA PRO A 502 9.53 3.66 25.71
C PRO A 502 10.91 4.32 25.79
N THR A 503 10.94 5.53 26.37
CA THR A 503 12.20 6.21 26.68
C THR A 503 12.78 5.59 27.95
N PRO A 504 14.06 5.19 27.95
CA PRO A 504 14.77 4.79 29.17
C PRO A 504 14.60 5.85 30.27
N ALA A 505 13.91 5.51 31.37
CA ALA A 505 13.92 6.35 32.56
C ALA A 505 15.29 6.21 33.25
N GLU A 506 15.93 7.33 33.59
CA GLU A 506 17.19 7.36 34.35
C GLU A 506 16.97 6.99 35.83
N GLU A 507 15.75 7.18 36.35
CA GLU A 507 15.30 6.79 37.68
C GLU A 507 13.93 6.09 37.59
N TYR A 508 13.80 4.93 38.23
CA TYR A 508 12.55 4.18 38.24
C TYR A 508 11.70 4.56 39.46
N GLU A 509 10.60 5.27 39.22
CA GLU A 509 9.57 5.43 40.23
C GLU A 509 8.92 4.07 40.55
N THR A 510 8.46 3.87 41.79
CA THR A 510 7.74 2.65 42.17
C THR A 510 6.40 2.57 41.46
N PHE A 511 6.20 1.54 40.63
CA PHE A 511 4.94 1.25 39.94
C PHE A 511 4.43 -0.17 40.27
N SER A 512 3.24 -0.50 39.78
CA SER A 512 2.64 -1.82 39.94
C SER A 512 2.01 -2.29 38.64
N VAL A 513 2.19 -3.57 38.32
CA VAL A 513 1.49 -4.21 37.21
C VAL A 513 0.11 -4.70 37.66
N PRO A 514 -0.89 -4.72 36.76
CA PRO A 514 -2.17 -5.37 37.02
C PRO A 514 -1.96 -6.84 37.43
N THR A 515 -2.75 -7.30 38.38
CA THR A 515 -2.71 -8.68 38.86
C THR A 515 -4.10 -9.17 39.22
N SER A 516 -4.30 -10.48 39.18
CA SER A 516 -5.59 -11.11 39.48
C SER A 516 -5.39 -12.44 40.21
N ASP A 517 -6.28 -12.73 41.16
CA ASP A 517 -6.33 -14.04 41.83
C ASP A 517 -7.01 -15.13 40.99
N ALA A 518 -7.77 -14.73 39.96
CA ALA A 518 -8.40 -15.61 38.99
C ALA A 518 -8.03 -15.18 37.56
N PRO A 519 -6.73 -15.24 37.19
CA PRO A 519 -6.27 -14.78 35.90
C PRO A 519 -6.81 -15.68 34.78
N ARG A 520 -7.27 -15.09 33.67
CA ARG A 520 -7.54 -15.83 32.43
C ARG A 520 -6.24 -16.15 31.70
N VAL A 521 -5.24 -15.26 31.83
CA VAL A 521 -3.94 -15.34 31.15
C VAL A 521 -2.81 -15.22 32.17
N SER A 522 -1.81 -16.10 32.09
CA SER A 522 -0.55 -15.95 32.82
C SER A 522 0.53 -15.50 31.85
N ILE A 523 1.07 -14.31 32.09
CA ILE A 523 2.20 -13.76 31.34
C ILE A 523 3.48 -14.29 31.97
N VAL A 524 4.30 -14.96 31.17
CA VAL A 524 5.60 -15.52 31.60
C VAL A 524 6.71 -14.71 30.95
N VAL A 525 7.50 -14.04 31.78
CA VAL A 525 8.63 -13.19 31.35
C VAL A 525 9.94 -13.84 31.82
N PRO A 526 10.69 -14.53 30.94
CA PRO A 526 12.01 -15.04 31.28
C PRO A 526 13.02 -13.88 31.31
N VAL A 527 13.90 -13.87 32.31
CA VAL A 527 14.88 -12.80 32.53
C VAL A 527 16.25 -13.38 32.84
N TYR A 528 17.28 -12.82 32.21
CA TYR A 528 18.68 -13.04 32.58
C TYR A 528 19.44 -11.73 32.40
N ASN A 529 19.75 -11.06 33.50
CA ASN A 529 20.27 -9.70 33.56
C ASN A 529 19.35 -8.68 32.83
N GLN A 530 19.93 -7.57 32.36
CA GLN A 530 19.24 -6.55 31.57
C GLN A 530 18.06 -5.94 32.32
N LEU A 531 18.26 -5.59 33.60
CA LEU A 531 17.24 -4.98 34.47
C LEU A 531 16.46 -3.87 33.76
N HIS A 532 17.14 -3.01 33.00
CA HIS A 532 16.51 -1.87 32.33
C HIS A 532 15.39 -2.28 31.36
N HIS A 533 15.66 -3.30 30.55
CA HIS A 533 14.67 -3.84 29.60
C HIS A 533 13.50 -4.49 30.34
N THR A 534 13.81 -5.28 31.38
CA THR A 534 12.79 -5.94 32.20
C THR A 534 11.83 -4.93 32.84
N LEU A 535 12.35 -3.84 33.40
CA LEU A 535 11.51 -2.78 33.98
C LEU A 535 10.67 -2.06 32.92
N ASN A 536 11.22 -1.79 31.74
CA ASN A 536 10.46 -1.18 30.64
C ASN A 536 9.33 -2.10 30.14
N CYS A 537 9.58 -3.42 30.07
CA CYS A 537 8.58 -4.42 29.72
C CYS A 537 7.44 -4.44 30.75
N LEU A 538 7.77 -4.46 32.04
CA LEU A 538 6.79 -4.42 33.12
C LEU A 538 6.02 -3.10 33.15
N GLN A 539 6.70 -1.97 32.89
CA GLN A 539 6.06 -0.66 32.80
C GLN A 539 5.06 -0.60 31.63
N ALA A 540 5.42 -1.13 30.46
CA ALA A 540 4.50 -1.22 29.32
C ALA A 540 3.25 -2.07 29.65
N LEU A 541 3.41 -3.15 30.42
CA LEU A 541 2.28 -3.93 30.93
C LEU A 541 1.42 -3.17 31.96
N ALA A 542 2.03 -2.27 32.74
CA ALA A 542 1.33 -1.45 33.71
C ALA A 542 0.53 -0.31 33.04
N ASP A 543 1.11 0.34 32.04
CA ASP A 543 0.51 1.48 31.35
C ASP A 543 -0.57 1.07 30.35
N THR A 544 -0.54 -0.17 29.87
CA THR A 544 -1.49 -0.66 28.89
C THR A 544 -2.70 -1.32 29.55
N ALA A 545 -3.81 -0.59 29.60
CA ALA A 545 -5.08 -1.11 30.10
C ALA A 545 -5.56 -2.32 29.27
N THR A 546 -6.03 -3.37 29.96
CA THR A 546 -6.69 -4.53 29.34
C THR A 546 -7.98 -4.85 30.10
N ALA A 547 -8.98 -5.38 29.42
CA ALA A 547 -10.22 -5.83 30.05
C ALA A 547 -10.09 -7.26 30.61
N THR A 548 -9.09 -8.01 30.14
CA THR A 548 -8.89 -9.40 30.54
C THR A 548 -8.04 -9.50 31.81
N PRO A 549 -8.50 -10.19 32.87
CA PRO A 549 -7.68 -10.40 34.06
C PRO A 549 -6.47 -11.28 33.74
N PHE A 550 -5.28 -10.83 34.12
CA PHE A 550 -4.02 -11.55 33.95
C PHE A 550 -3.17 -11.53 35.23
N GLU A 551 -2.13 -12.36 35.25
CA GLU A 551 -1.04 -12.29 36.22
C GLU A 551 0.31 -12.23 35.49
N VAL A 552 1.32 -11.63 36.12
CA VAL A 552 2.68 -11.55 35.57
C VAL A 552 3.62 -12.39 36.41
N ILE A 553 4.28 -13.36 35.78
CA ILE A 553 5.27 -14.24 36.39
C ILE A 553 6.62 -13.90 35.76
N VAL A 554 7.52 -13.33 36.55
CA VAL A 554 8.89 -13.04 36.11
C VAL A 554 9.79 -14.15 36.60
N VAL A 555 10.48 -14.81 35.68
CA VAL A 555 11.41 -15.91 35.98
C VAL A 555 12.84 -15.42 35.77
N ASP A 556 13.51 -15.10 36.86
CA ASP A 556 14.93 -14.77 36.89
C ASP A 556 15.78 -16.05 36.79
N ASP A 557 16.47 -16.22 35.67
CA ASP A 557 17.29 -17.38 35.35
C ASP A 557 18.72 -17.27 35.91
N GLY A 558 18.84 -16.73 37.12
CA GLY A 558 20.12 -16.60 37.82
C GLY A 558 20.90 -15.32 37.48
N SER A 559 20.22 -14.18 37.33
CA SER A 559 20.84 -12.88 37.06
C SER A 559 21.87 -12.49 38.12
N SER A 560 22.94 -11.84 37.65
CA SER A 560 24.04 -11.30 38.46
C SER A 560 23.98 -9.78 38.64
N ASP A 561 23.15 -9.09 37.85
CA ASP A 561 22.87 -7.66 38.02
C ASP A 561 21.81 -7.41 39.12
N ALA A 562 21.32 -6.17 39.22
CA ALA A 562 20.32 -5.77 40.22
C ALA A 562 18.91 -6.36 40.00
N THR A 563 18.68 -7.17 38.96
CA THR A 563 17.38 -7.80 38.66
C THR A 563 16.76 -8.52 39.85
N ALA A 564 17.54 -9.34 40.56
CA ALA A 564 17.05 -10.12 41.68
C ALA A 564 16.63 -9.28 42.90
N VAL A 565 17.02 -8.00 42.92
CA VAL A 565 16.71 -7.04 44.00
C VAL A 565 15.58 -6.10 43.57
N GLU A 566 15.63 -5.57 42.35
CA GLU A 566 14.72 -4.52 41.91
C GLU A 566 13.39 -5.05 41.36
N VAL A 567 13.39 -6.14 40.60
CA VAL A 567 12.13 -6.68 40.02
C VAL A 567 11.11 -7.09 41.09
N PRO A 568 11.48 -7.75 42.22
CA PRO A 568 10.54 -8.07 43.29
C PRO A 568 9.87 -6.85 43.95
N ARG A 569 10.41 -5.64 43.74
CA ARG A 569 9.86 -4.39 44.29
C ARG A 569 8.72 -3.85 43.43
N VAL A 570 8.56 -4.33 42.20
CA VAL A 570 7.42 -3.99 41.33
C VAL A 570 6.17 -4.67 41.86
N GLY A 571 5.18 -3.88 42.26
CA GLY A 571 3.93 -4.41 42.82
C GLY A 571 3.17 -5.27 41.81
N GLY A 572 2.55 -6.36 42.26
CA GLY A 572 1.75 -7.25 41.40
C GLY A 572 2.54 -8.33 40.64
N VAL A 573 3.87 -8.27 40.63
CA VAL A 573 4.74 -9.29 40.01
C VAL A 573 4.87 -10.53 40.89
N ARG A 574 4.69 -11.72 40.30
CA ARG A 574 5.07 -13.01 40.89
C ARG A 574 6.50 -13.35 40.47
N PHE A 575 7.47 -13.04 41.31
CA PHE A 575 8.88 -13.28 41.03
C PHE A 575 9.31 -14.71 41.40
N HIS A 576 9.98 -15.40 40.48
CA HIS A 576 10.61 -16.70 40.71
C HIS A 576 12.07 -16.66 40.25
N LYS A 577 12.99 -17.14 41.08
CA LYS A 577 14.41 -17.22 40.74
C LYS A 577 14.84 -18.68 40.61
N ASN A 578 15.37 -19.04 39.45
CA ASN A 578 15.99 -20.34 39.25
C ASN A 578 17.32 -20.44 40.01
N PRO A 579 17.69 -21.63 40.53
CA PRO A 579 18.94 -21.82 41.27
C PRO A 579 20.19 -21.70 40.39
N GLN A 580 20.05 -21.88 39.07
CA GLN A 580 21.10 -21.79 38.07
C GLN A 580 20.49 -21.33 36.74
N ASN A 581 21.32 -20.85 35.80
CA ASN A 581 20.87 -20.49 34.46
C ASN A 581 20.49 -21.75 33.66
N LEU A 582 19.20 -21.89 33.35
CA LEU A 582 18.60 -22.99 32.59
C LEU A 582 18.34 -22.63 31.11
N GLY A 583 18.67 -21.40 30.71
CA GLY A 583 18.37 -20.82 29.41
C GLY A 583 16.90 -20.46 29.24
N PHE A 584 16.58 -19.87 28.09
CA PHE A 584 15.24 -19.42 27.73
C PHE A 584 14.18 -20.51 27.93
N ILE A 585 14.46 -21.72 27.44
CA ILE A 585 13.57 -22.89 27.53
C ILE A 585 13.25 -23.24 28.99
N GLY A 586 14.28 -23.31 29.85
CA GLY A 586 14.12 -23.65 31.26
C GLY A 586 13.33 -22.60 32.03
N ALA A 587 13.64 -21.31 31.81
CA ALA A 587 12.93 -20.20 32.43
C ALA A 587 11.44 -20.16 32.03
N CYS A 588 11.14 -20.30 30.74
CA CYS A 588 9.76 -20.36 30.25
C CYS A 588 8.98 -21.54 30.83
N ASN A 589 9.57 -22.75 30.84
CA ASN A 589 8.92 -23.94 31.39
C ASN A 589 8.68 -23.83 32.91
N ALA A 590 9.62 -23.25 33.66
CA ALA A 590 9.45 -22.98 35.09
C ALA A 590 8.29 -21.99 35.35
N GLY A 591 8.20 -20.92 34.56
CA GLY A 591 7.09 -19.96 34.63
C GLY A 591 5.75 -20.58 34.27
N ALA A 592 5.69 -21.41 33.23
CA ALA A 592 4.50 -22.14 32.82
C ALA A 592 3.99 -23.11 33.91
N ALA A 593 4.89 -23.74 34.67
CA ALA A 593 4.53 -24.60 35.79
C ALA A 593 3.88 -23.82 36.96
N LEU A 594 4.21 -22.53 37.12
CA LEU A 594 3.67 -21.65 38.17
C LEU A 594 2.39 -20.91 37.76
N ALA A 595 2.05 -20.97 36.47
CA ALA A 595 0.92 -20.27 35.86
C ALA A 595 -0.44 -20.83 36.30
N ARG A 596 -1.38 -19.92 36.61
CA ARG A 596 -2.77 -20.24 37.00
C ARG A 596 -3.78 -20.02 35.87
N GLY A 597 -3.41 -19.24 34.85
CA GLY A 597 -4.29 -18.86 33.75
C GLY A 597 -4.62 -20.02 32.81
N LYS A 598 -5.77 -19.91 32.14
CA LYS A 598 -6.16 -20.84 31.06
C LYS A 598 -5.18 -20.76 29.90
N TYR A 599 -4.70 -19.56 29.60
CA TYR A 599 -3.72 -19.31 28.54
C TYR A 599 -2.37 -18.87 29.12
N LEU A 600 -1.30 -19.31 28.48
CA LEU A 600 0.07 -18.86 28.73
C LEU A 600 0.44 -17.85 27.65
N PHE A 601 0.89 -16.66 28.06
CA PHE A 601 1.48 -15.68 27.16
C PHE A 601 2.97 -15.58 27.46
N PHE A 602 3.81 -16.08 26.56
CA PHE A 602 5.26 -15.93 26.67
C PHE A 602 5.65 -14.59 26.08
N LEU A 603 6.34 -13.77 26.87
CA LEU A 603 6.73 -12.42 26.52
C LEU A 603 8.20 -12.21 26.90
N ASN A 604 9.06 -11.89 25.94
CA ASN A 604 10.46 -11.60 26.25
C ASN A 604 10.60 -10.31 27.07
N ASN A 605 11.64 -10.24 27.92
CA ASN A 605 11.90 -9.08 28.75
C ASN A 605 12.37 -7.83 27.98
N ASP A 606 12.79 -7.97 26.73
CA ASP A 606 13.18 -6.90 25.81
C ASP A 606 12.04 -6.52 24.86
N THR A 607 10.81 -6.47 25.39
CA THR A 607 9.60 -6.09 24.64
C THR A 607 8.80 -5.00 25.33
N ALA A 608 7.97 -4.30 24.56
CA ALA A 608 6.95 -3.39 25.06
C ALA A 608 5.63 -3.63 24.33
N VAL A 609 4.61 -4.06 25.07
CA VAL A 609 3.26 -4.23 24.54
C VAL A 609 2.65 -2.89 24.14
N GLN A 610 1.72 -2.88 23.18
CA GLN A 610 1.03 -1.68 22.72
C GLN A 610 -0.47 -1.74 23.05
N PRO A 611 -1.21 -0.62 23.05
CA PRO A 611 -2.65 -0.63 23.28
C PRO A 611 -3.40 -1.65 22.41
N GLY A 612 -4.24 -2.47 23.05
CA GLY A 612 -5.02 -3.53 22.38
C GLY A 612 -4.23 -4.81 22.07
N TRP A 613 -3.11 -5.08 22.74
CA TRP A 613 -2.29 -6.26 22.46
C TRP A 613 -2.93 -7.61 22.87
N LEU A 614 -3.74 -7.68 23.92
CA LEU A 614 -4.17 -8.96 24.50
C LEU A 614 -5.51 -9.45 23.95
N GLU A 615 -6.51 -8.58 23.86
CA GLU A 615 -7.88 -8.93 23.47
C GLU A 615 -7.95 -9.60 22.09
N PRO A 616 -7.25 -9.12 21.04
CA PRO A 616 -7.28 -9.77 19.73
C PRO A 616 -6.66 -11.17 19.73
N LEU A 617 -5.65 -11.43 20.57
CA LEU A 617 -5.04 -12.76 20.68
C LEU A 617 -6.04 -13.78 21.23
N LEU A 618 -6.83 -13.38 22.23
CA LEU A 618 -7.88 -14.22 22.82
C LEU A 618 -9.05 -14.41 21.86
N ALA A 619 -9.52 -13.33 21.23
CA ALA A 619 -10.60 -13.39 20.24
C ALA A 619 -10.27 -14.34 19.08
N THR A 620 -8.99 -14.46 18.70
CA THR A 620 -8.54 -15.39 17.66
C THR A 620 -8.93 -16.85 17.95
N PHE A 621 -8.97 -17.29 19.22
CA PHE A 621 -9.40 -18.64 19.59
C PHE A 621 -10.92 -18.87 19.42
N ASP A 622 -11.70 -17.80 19.45
CA ASP A 622 -13.17 -17.84 19.31
C ASP A 622 -13.59 -17.64 17.83
N GLU A 623 -12.83 -16.83 17.08
CA GLU A 623 -13.13 -16.43 15.70
C GLU A 623 -12.65 -17.44 14.65
N PHE A 624 -11.55 -18.14 14.93
CA PHE A 624 -10.96 -19.09 13.99
C PHE A 624 -11.07 -20.52 14.52
N GLU A 625 -11.41 -21.44 13.62
CA GLU A 625 -11.50 -22.85 13.97
C GLU A 625 -10.11 -23.46 14.22
N ARG A 626 -10.05 -24.36 15.21
CA ARG A 626 -8.89 -25.23 15.49
C ARG A 626 -7.60 -24.47 15.78
N VAL A 627 -7.65 -23.30 16.43
CA VAL A 627 -6.45 -22.55 16.81
C VAL A 627 -5.75 -23.23 18.00
N GLY A 628 -4.42 -23.34 17.93
CA GLY A 628 -3.60 -23.86 19.02
C GLY A 628 -2.54 -22.87 19.53
N LEU A 629 -2.03 -21.98 18.67
CA LEU A 629 -1.06 -20.96 19.04
C LEU A 629 -1.34 -19.66 18.27
N VAL A 630 -1.21 -18.52 18.95
CA VAL A 630 -1.39 -17.20 18.34
C VAL A 630 -0.18 -16.32 18.62
N GLY A 631 0.39 -15.68 17.60
CA GLY A 631 1.51 -14.75 17.74
C GLY A 631 1.15 -13.31 17.42
N SER A 632 1.80 -12.38 18.11
CA SER A 632 1.66 -10.93 17.89
C SER A 632 2.45 -10.46 16.66
N LYS A 633 2.13 -9.25 16.19
CA LYS A 633 2.96 -8.46 15.27
C LYS A 633 4.11 -7.83 16.00
N LEU A 634 5.31 -8.19 15.59
CA LEU A 634 6.54 -7.67 16.16
C LEU A 634 7.04 -6.49 15.34
N ILE A 635 7.38 -5.40 16.02
CA ILE A 635 7.81 -4.14 15.43
C ILE A 635 9.14 -3.73 16.05
N TYR A 636 10.08 -3.25 15.24
CA TYR A 636 11.33 -2.69 15.72
C TYR A 636 11.10 -1.34 16.42
N PRO A 637 11.99 -0.92 17.34
CA PRO A 637 11.87 0.38 18.02
C PRO A 637 11.88 1.59 17.07
N ASP A 638 12.39 1.43 15.85
CA ASP A 638 12.40 2.45 14.79
C ASP A 638 11.11 2.48 13.95
N GLY A 639 10.10 1.67 14.30
CA GLY A 639 8.80 1.61 13.65
C GLY A 639 8.73 0.69 12.44
N ARG A 640 9.82 0.03 12.03
CA ARG A 640 9.77 -0.96 10.93
C ARG A 640 9.22 -2.30 11.41
N LEU A 641 8.59 -3.05 10.50
CA LEU A 641 8.09 -4.39 10.79
C LEU A 641 9.27 -5.34 11.06
N GLN A 642 9.19 -6.11 12.14
CA GLN A 642 10.15 -7.16 12.44
C GLN A 642 9.65 -8.52 11.96
N GLU A 643 8.40 -8.86 12.29
CA GLU A 643 7.81 -10.15 11.95
C GLU A 643 6.27 -10.07 11.85
N ALA A 644 5.74 -10.59 10.73
CA ALA A 644 4.31 -10.84 10.51
C ALA A 644 4.01 -12.36 10.46
N GLY A 645 4.47 -13.07 11.49
CA GLY A 645 4.63 -14.53 11.51
C GLY A 645 5.81 -15.02 10.68
N GLY A 646 6.29 -16.22 11.00
CA GLY A 646 7.42 -16.86 10.33
C GLY A 646 7.01 -17.88 9.27
N ILE A 647 7.89 -18.05 8.29
CA ILE A 647 7.83 -19.09 7.25
C ILE A 647 8.95 -20.09 7.54
N VAL A 648 8.68 -21.40 7.41
CA VAL A 648 9.70 -22.45 7.52
C VAL A 648 9.78 -23.18 6.19
N PHE A 649 10.96 -23.18 5.59
CA PHE A 649 11.23 -23.87 4.33
C PHE A 649 11.56 -25.35 4.53
N ASN A 650 11.56 -26.10 3.44
CA ASN A 650 11.79 -27.55 3.46
C ASN A 650 13.19 -27.99 3.91
N ASP A 651 14.17 -27.07 3.92
CA ASP A 651 15.52 -27.26 4.47
C ASP A 651 15.61 -26.86 5.96
N GLY A 652 14.45 -26.61 6.59
CA GLY A 652 14.35 -26.18 7.98
C GLY A 652 14.70 -24.72 8.22
N SER A 653 15.13 -23.96 7.21
CA SER A 653 15.44 -22.53 7.39
C SER A 653 14.18 -21.70 7.63
N GLY A 654 14.30 -20.71 8.51
CA GLY A 654 13.23 -19.78 8.87
C GLY A 654 13.33 -18.44 8.15
N TRP A 655 12.18 -17.81 7.89
CA TRP A 655 12.09 -16.45 7.34
C TRP A 655 11.06 -15.62 8.10
N ASN A 656 11.48 -14.46 8.61
CA ASN A 656 10.60 -13.51 9.31
C ASN A 656 9.83 -12.70 8.25
N TYR A 657 8.54 -13.00 8.07
CA TYR A 657 7.76 -12.42 6.99
C TYR A 657 7.59 -10.90 7.20
N GLY A 658 7.92 -10.11 6.18
CA GLY A 658 7.83 -8.65 6.22
C GLY A 658 8.94 -7.94 7.01
N ARG A 659 10.03 -8.62 7.37
CA ARG A 659 11.17 -7.98 8.05
C ARG A 659 11.66 -6.74 7.28
N PHE A 660 11.76 -5.62 7.98
CA PHE A 660 12.12 -4.28 7.50
C PHE A 660 11.10 -3.56 6.61
N ASP A 661 9.97 -4.19 6.28
CA ASP A 661 8.89 -3.52 5.55
C ASP A 661 8.11 -2.55 6.45
N HIS A 662 7.20 -1.80 5.83
CA HIS A 662 6.28 -0.93 6.56
C HIS A 662 5.21 -1.77 7.29
N PRO A 663 4.96 -1.55 8.59
CA PRO A 663 4.02 -2.37 9.33
C PRO A 663 2.57 -2.20 8.85
N ASP A 664 2.15 -1.01 8.38
CA ASP A 664 0.80 -0.78 7.84
C ASP A 664 0.55 -1.32 6.42
N ASP A 665 1.53 -2.00 5.81
CA ASP A 665 1.29 -2.61 4.50
C ASP A 665 0.19 -3.68 4.60
N PRO A 666 -0.87 -3.65 3.78
CA PRO A 666 -1.98 -4.59 3.86
C PRO A 666 -1.59 -6.06 3.71
N ARG A 667 -0.40 -6.35 3.15
CA ARG A 667 0.16 -7.72 3.10
C ARG A 667 0.40 -8.32 4.50
N TYR A 668 0.54 -7.47 5.53
CA TYR A 668 0.88 -7.86 6.91
C TYR A 668 -0.22 -7.53 7.93
N ASP A 669 -1.39 -7.07 7.46
CA ASP A 669 -2.42 -6.48 8.32
C ASP A 669 -3.77 -7.21 8.28
N TYR A 670 -3.72 -8.53 8.18
CA TYR A 670 -4.85 -9.45 8.39
C TYR A 670 -4.40 -10.72 9.12
N PRO A 671 -5.26 -11.39 9.92
CA PRO A 671 -4.92 -12.65 10.56
C PRO A 671 -4.67 -13.76 9.53
N ARG A 672 -3.56 -14.48 9.70
CA ARG A 672 -3.09 -15.49 8.74
C ARG A 672 -2.49 -16.68 9.46
N GLU A 673 -2.68 -17.87 8.90
CA GLU A 673 -1.94 -19.06 9.35
C GLU A 673 -0.44 -18.90 9.06
N ALA A 674 0.41 -19.03 10.06
CA ALA A 674 1.86 -18.95 9.96
C ALA A 674 2.48 -20.35 10.18
N ASP A 675 3.75 -20.53 9.77
CA ASP A 675 4.43 -21.79 10.09
C ASP A 675 4.88 -21.85 11.55
N TYR A 676 5.29 -20.69 12.08
CA TYR A 676 5.59 -20.41 13.46
C TYR A 676 5.41 -18.91 13.75
N CYS A 677 5.41 -18.55 15.03
CA CYS A 677 5.54 -17.18 15.49
C CYS A 677 6.66 -17.16 16.54
N SER A 678 7.50 -16.12 16.50
CA SER A 678 8.65 -16.02 17.41
C SER A 678 8.22 -16.04 18.88
N GLY A 679 8.97 -16.78 19.71
CA GLY A 679 8.73 -16.91 21.15
C GLY A 679 8.75 -15.59 21.96
N ALA A 680 9.05 -14.46 21.30
CA ALA A 680 9.03 -13.13 21.88
C ALA A 680 7.64 -12.66 22.33
N ALA A 681 6.56 -13.09 21.67
CA ALA A 681 5.18 -12.75 22.02
C ALA A 681 4.18 -13.77 21.44
N ILE A 682 3.92 -14.85 22.19
CA ILE A 682 3.00 -15.93 21.77
C ILE A 682 2.03 -16.34 22.87
N LEU A 683 0.79 -16.62 22.48
CA LEU A 683 -0.30 -17.09 23.33
C LEU A 683 -0.66 -18.55 22.98
N ILE A 684 -0.72 -19.42 23.99
CA ILE A 684 -1.09 -20.84 23.86
C ILE A 684 -1.95 -21.28 25.05
N GLU A 685 -2.89 -22.22 24.84
CA GLU A 685 -3.64 -22.80 25.96
C GLU A 685 -2.70 -23.63 26.85
N LYS A 686 -2.77 -23.43 28.17
CA LYS A 686 -1.90 -24.12 29.13
C LYS A 686 -2.01 -25.64 29.03
N THR A 687 -3.23 -26.16 28.90
CA THR A 687 -3.49 -27.60 28.78
C THR A 687 -2.81 -28.21 27.54
N LEU A 688 -2.75 -27.45 26.44
CA LEU A 688 -2.09 -27.84 25.20
C LEU A 688 -0.57 -27.82 25.35
N PHE A 689 -0.02 -26.77 25.96
CA PHE A 689 1.40 -26.65 26.25
C PHE A 689 1.89 -27.78 27.17
N ASP A 690 1.15 -28.05 28.25
CA ASP A 690 1.43 -29.15 29.19
C ASP A 690 1.40 -30.52 28.49
N ARG A 691 0.43 -30.73 27.59
CA ARG A 691 0.33 -31.96 26.78
C ARG A 691 1.54 -32.18 25.87
N PHE A 692 2.20 -31.11 25.44
CA PHE A 692 3.42 -31.17 24.64
C PHE A 692 4.71 -31.29 25.46
N GLY A 693 4.61 -31.27 26.79
CA GLY A 693 5.76 -31.27 27.70
C GLY A 693 6.49 -29.92 27.76
N GLY A 694 5.84 -28.84 27.33
CA GLY A 694 6.42 -27.50 27.24
C GLY A 694 7.40 -27.31 26.07
N PHE A 695 8.27 -26.30 26.19
CA PHE A 695 9.37 -26.10 25.24
C PHE A 695 10.39 -27.24 25.37
N ASP A 696 10.83 -27.77 24.23
CA ASP A 696 11.62 -29.00 24.19
C ASP A 696 13.11 -28.74 24.48
N SER A 697 13.65 -29.39 25.51
CA SER A 697 15.07 -29.28 25.88
C SER A 697 16.04 -29.78 24.81
N LEU A 698 15.57 -30.44 23.74
CA LEU A 698 16.40 -30.74 22.56
C LEU A 698 17.09 -29.49 22.00
N TYR A 699 16.45 -28.33 22.13
CA TYR A 699 16.89 -27.04 21.59
C TYR A 699 17.63 -26.16 22.61
N THR A 700 17.97 -26.68 23.79
CA THR A 700 18.73 -25.92 24.81
C THR A 700 20.04 -25.36 24.23
N PRO A 701 20.40 -24.10 24.56
CA PRO A 701 19.68 -23.17 25.45
C PRO A 701 18.56 -22.32 24.81
N ALA A 702 18.53 -22.17 23.48
CA ALA A 702 17.53 -21.39 22.73
C ALA A 702 17.64 -21.63 21.20
N TYR A 703 16.74 -20.99 20.44
CA TYR A 703 16.49 -21.13 19.00
C TYR A 703 15.88 -22.47 18.58
N TYR A 704 14.80 -22.40 17.78
CA TYR A 704 13.93 -23.48 17.29
C TYR A 704 12.93 -24.07 18.30
N GLU A 705 12.93 -23.68 19.56
CA GLU A 705 11.93 -24.10 20.56
C GLU A 705 10.51 -23.66 20.21
N ASP A 706 10.36 -22.44 19.71
CA ASP A 706 9.09 -21.85 19.26
C ASP A 706 8.61 -22.49 17.96
N THR A 707 9.54 -22.74 17.04
CA THR A 707 9.31 -23.39 15.76
C THR A 707 8.90 -24.85 15.97
N ASP A 708 9.56 -25.58 16.88
CA ASP A 708 9.18 -26.94 17.28
C ASP A 708 7.81 -26.98 17.95
N LEU A 709 7.52 -26.05 18.87
CA LEU A 709 6.20 -25.95 19.49
C LEU A 709 5.11 -25.72 18.45
N ALA A 710 5.34 -24.81 17.49
CA ALA A 710 4.43 -24.55 16.38
C ALA A 710 4.21 -25.80 15.50
N PHE A 711 5.25 -26.59 15.25
CA PHE A 711 5.13 -27.85 14.50
C PHE A 711 4.39 -28.93 15.29
N LYS A 712 4.54 -29.01 16.62
CA LYS A 712 3.73 -29.89 17.50
C LYS A 712 2.26 -29.49 17.48
N VAL A 713 1.96 -28.19 17.56
CA VAL A 713 0.58 -27.64 17.42
C VAL A 713 -0.03 -28.10 16.09
N ARG A 714 0.72 -27.95 15.00
CA ARG A 714 0.29 -28.37 13.65
C ARG A 714 0.11 -29.88 13.54
N GLN A 715 1.02 -30.68 14.09
CA GLN A 715 0.91 -32.15 14.12
C GLN A 715 -0.32 -32.62 14.88
N ALA A 716 -0.76 -31.89 15.90
CA ALA A 716 -2.02 -32.13 16.62
C ALA A 716 -3.28 -31.72 15.83
N GLY A 717 -3.13 -31.27 14.58
CA GLY A 717 -4.23 -30.81 13.74
C GLY A 717 -4.78 -29.43 14.17
N LEU A 718 -3.99 -28.63 14.87
CA LEU A 718 -4.34 -27.27 15.24
C LEU A 718 -3.55 -26.26 14.39
N ARG A 719 -3.99 -25.01 14.38
CA ARG A 719 -3.46 -23.93 13.55
C ARG A 719 -2.62 -22.97 14.38
N VAL A 720 -1.59 -22.43 13.75
CA VAL A 720 -0.76 -21.35 14.28
C VAL A 720 -1.17 -20.06 13.56
N ILE A 721 -1.71 -19.09 14.29
CA ILE A 721 -2.27 -17.86 13.71
C ILE A 721 -1.40 -16.66 14.10
N TYR A 722 -0.98 -15.89 13.10
CA TYR A 722 -0.46 -14.54 13.29
C TYR A 722 -1.63 -13.56 13.41
N GLN A 723 -1.64 -12.72 14.45
CA GLN A 723 -2.71 -11.76 14.75
C GLN A 723 -2.18 -10.31 14.73
N PRO A 724 -2.34 -9.57 13.62
CA PRO A 724 -1.75 -8.23 13.44
C PRO A 724 -2.34 -7.13 14.32
N ALA A 725 -3.55 -7.33 14.86
CA ALA A 725 -4.15 -6.37 15.78
C ALA A 725 -3.42 -6.37 17.14
N SER A 726 -2.76 -7.47 17.51
CA SER A 726 -1.87 -7.54 18.65
C SER A 726 -0.48 -7.05 18.26
N LYS A 727 -0.02 -5.93 18.84
CA LYS A 727 1.25 -5.29 18.48
C LYS A 727 2.19 -5.27 19.67
N VAL A 728 3.44 -5.63 19.44
CA VAL A 728 4.51 -5.64 20.43
C VAL A 728 5.78 -5.07 19.81
N VAL A 729 6.39 -4.10 20.48
CA VAL A 729 7.73 -3.59 20.12
C VAL A 729 8.77 -4.53 20.72
N HIS A 730 9.77 -4.91 19.94
CA HIS A 730 10.80 -5.85 20.39
C HIS A 730 12.20 -5.31 20.05
N PHE A 731 13.05 -5.18 21.07
CA PHE A 731 14.37 -4.53 21.01
C PHE A 731 15.52 -5.48 20.57
N GLU A 732 15.22 -6.45 19.70
CA GLU A 732 16.09 -7.57 19.27
C GLU A 732 17.59 -7.24 19.14
N GLY A 733 18.44 -8.08 19.74
CA GLY A 733 19.90 -8.03 19.60
C GLY A 733 20.66 -7.55 20.85
N ILE A 734 19.95 -7.12 21.90
CA ILE A 734 20.55 -6.61 23.14
C ILE A 734 20.81 -7.73 24.18
N THR A 735 19.99 -8.78 24.19
CA THR A 735 20.02 -9.84 25.21
C THR A 735 20.87 -11.07 24.83
N SER A 736 21.15 -11.32 23.54
CA SER A 736 21.81 -12.56 23.06
C SER A 736 22.94 -12.37 22.03
N GLY A 737 23.35 -11.14 21.71
CA GLY A 737 24.42 -10.85 20.73
C GLY A 737 24.00 -10.99 19.26
N THR A 738 24.86 -10.59 18.31
CA THR A 738 24.61 -10.60 16.85
C THR A 738 25.44 -11.60 16.06
N ASP A 739 26.50 -12.17 16.64
CA ASP A 739 27.39 -13.13 16.00
C ASP A 739 26.82 -14.56 16.02
N THR A 740 26.90 -15.28 14.90
CA THR A 740 26.50 -16.70 14.79
C THR A 740 27.69 -17.66 15.03
N GLY A 741 28.92 -17.14 15.11
CA GLY A 741 30.14 -17.88 15.43
C GLY A 741 30.42 -18.06 16.93
N SER A 742 29.79 -17.26 17.80
CA SER A 742 29.94 -17.29 19.26
C SER A 742 28.61 -17.00 19.99
N GLY A 743 28.54 -17.23 21.30
CA GLY A 743 27.33 -16.96 22.10
C GLY A 743 26.12 -17.88 21.84
N THR A 744 24.93 -17.44 22.25
CA THR A 744 23.68 -18.22 22.16
C THR A 744 23.20 -18.37 20.71
N LYS A 745 23.51 -17.44 19.80
CA LYS A 745 23.08 -17.47 18.38
C LYS A 745 23.69 -18.59 17.54
N ARG A 746 24.86 -19.14 17.91
CA ARG A 746 25.42 -20.35 17.24
C ARG A 746 24.45 -21.53 17.26
N PHE A 747 23.60 -21.58 18.28
CA PHE A 747 22.61 -22.65 18.42
C PHE A 747 21.54 -22.57 17.35
N GLN A 748 21.35 -21.45 16.65
CA GLN A 748 20.46 -21.38 15.49
C GLN A 748 20.87 -22.36 14.39
N VAL A 749 22.16 -22.47 14.06
CA VAL A 749 22.65 -23.41 13.04
C VAL A 749 22.65 -24.86 13.56
N ILE A 750 23.09 -25.07 14.80
CA ILE A 750 23.13 -26.41 15.42
C ILE A 750 21.71 -26.98 15.55
N ASN A 751 20.77 -26.17 16.05
CA ASN A 751 19.40 -26.57 16.28
C ASN A 751 18.59 -26.67 14.99
N GLN A 752 18.95 -25.94 13.92
CA GLN A 752 18.39 -26.18 12.59
C GLN A 752 18.62 -27.63 12.15
N GLY A 753 19.84 -28.17 12.34
CA GLY A 753 20.15 -29.56 12.01
C GLY A 753 19.28 -30.55 12.79
N LYS A 754 19.13 -30.34 14.11
CA LYS A 754 18.25 -31.16 14.97
C LYS A 754 16.78 -31.06 14.56
N PHE A 755 16.33 -29.85 14.21
CA PHE A 755 14.97 -29.58 13.76
C PHE A 755 14.67 -30.26 12.43
N LEU A 756 15.61 -30.18 11.47
CA LEU A 756 15.54 -30.88 10.19
C LEU A 756 15.39 -32.40 10.39
N GLU A 757 16.23 -32.98 11.24
CA GLU A 757 16.19 -34.42 11.56
C GLU A 757 14.85 -34.83 12.18
N ARG A 758 14.36 -34.07 13.16
CA ARG A 758 13.07 -34.36 13.83
C ARG A 758 11.87 -34.24 12.89
N TRP A 759 11.84 -33.20 12.07
CA TRP A 759 10.66 -32.82 11.29
C TRP A 759 10.78 -33.16 9.80
N THR A 760 11.70 -34.03 9.40
CA THR A 760 11.97 -34.38 7.99
C THR A 760 10.68 -34.63 7.19
N THR A 761 9.74 -35.42 7.72
CA THR A 761 8.46 -35.72 7.03
C THR A 761 7.53 -34.51 6.91
N ALA A 762 7.50 -33.62 7.91
CA ALA A 762 6.69 -32.41 7.86
C ALA A 762 7.31 -31.37 6.92
N LEU A 763 8.64 -31.25 6.94
CA LEU A 763 9.40 -30.32 6.12
C LEU A 763 9.36 -30.66 4.62
N SER A 764 9.23 -31.94 4.25
CA SER A 764 9.06 -32.31 2.83
C SER A 764 7.79 -31.74 2.17
N GLN A 765 6.83 -31.27 2.97
CA GLN A 765 5.60 -30.61 2.51
C GLN A 765 5.69 -29.07 2.53
N GLN A 766 6.77 -28.50 3.09
CA GLN A 766 7.00 -27.06 3.13
C GLN A 766 7.51 -26.54 1.79
N PRO A 767 7.36 -25.23 1.50
CA PRO A 767 7.93 -24.64 0.31
C PRO A 767 9.47 -24.71 0.32
N ALA A 768 10.07 -24.73 -0.87
CA ALA A 768 11.51 -24.53 -1.01
C ALA A 768 11.88 -23.06 -0.70
N PRO A 769 13.12 -22.78 -0.25
CA PRO A 769 13.61 -21.41 -0.13
C PRO A 769 13.40 -20.62 -1.42
N THR A 770 12.93 -19.38 -1.29
CA THR A 770 12.55 -18.53 -2.42
C THR A 770 13.04 -17.10 -2.21
N ASP A 771 13.09 -16.35 -3.30
CA ASP A 771 13.34 -14.91 -3.28
C ASP A 771 12.14 -14.10 -2.75
N HIS A 772 12.32 -12.78 -2.65
CA HIS A 772 11.25 -11.85 -2.26
C HIS A 772 10.03 -11.88 -3.21
N ALA A 773 10.18 -12.29 -4.47
CA ALA A 773 9.05 -12.37 -5.40
C ALA A 773 8.14 -13.57 -5.10
N GLY A 774 8.72 -14.70 -4.69
CA GLY A 774 7.99 -15.91 -4.29
C GLY A 774 7.56 -15.95 -2.82
N ILE A 775 8.09 -15.07 -1.96
CA ILE A 775 7.88 -15.16 -0.50
C ILE A 775 6.41 -15.04 -0.08
N TRP A 776 5.60 -14.28 -0.80
CA TRP A 776 4.16 -14.16 -0.51
C TRP A 776 3.42 -15.49 -0.74
N ARG A 777 3.82 -16.26 -1.77
CA ARG A 777 3.26 -17.60 -1.99
C ARG A 777 3.70 -18.55 -0.89
N ALA A 778 4.95 -18.44 -0.43
CA ALA A 778 5.43 -19.21 0.71
C ALA A 778 4.65 -18.84 2.01
N ALA A 779 4.36 -17.56 2.24
CA ALA A 779 3.58 -17.08 3.38
C ALA A 779 2.13 -17.60 3.40
N THR A 780 1.59 -18.00 2.24
CA THR A 780 0.19 -18.46 2.08
C THR A 780 0.09 -19.89 1.55
N HIS A 781 1.19 -20.67 1.61
CA HIS A 781 1.27 -22.00 0.96
C HIS A 781 0.27 -23.03 1.52
N ARG A 782 -0.26 -22.80 2.72
CA ARG A 782 -1.27 -23.64 3.38
C ARG A 782 -2.70 -23.39 2.87
N ALA A 783 -2.91 -22.30 2.13
CA ALA A 783 -4.21 -22.04 1.52
C ALA A 783 -4.50 -23.04 0.40
N ARG A 784 -5.75 -23.52 0.31
CA ARG A 784 -6.22 -24.40 -0.77
C ARG A 784 -6.09 -23.75 -2.15
N GLY A 785 -6.26 -22.42 -2.18
CA GLY A 785 -6.14 -21.60 -3.38
C GLY A 785 -6.18 -20.12 -3.01
N ARG A 786 -5.80 -19.27 -3.96
CA ARG A 786 -5.71 -17.81 -3.80
C ARG A 786 -6.69 -17.14 -4.77
N ILE A 787 -7.61 -16.34 -4.22
CA ILE A 787 -8.63 -15.65 -5.01
C ILE A 787 -8.56 -14.14 -4.83
N LEU A 788 -8.57 -13.40 -5.95
CA LEU A 788 -8.74 -11.95 -5.97
C LEU A 788 -10.21 -11.59 -6.20
N LEU A 789 -10.76 -10.76 -5.34
CA LEU A 789 -12.15 -10.29 -5.36
C LEU A 789 -12.17 -8.79 -5.66
N ILE A 790 -12.88 -8.37 -6.70
CA ILE A 790 -13.02 -6.95 -7.07
C ILE A 790 -14.51 -6.59 -7.19
N ASP A 791 -14.95 -5.60 -6.39
CA ASP A 791 -16.30 -5.01 -6.49
C ASP A 791 -16.22 -3.47 -6.53
N ALA A 792 -17.36 -2.81 -6.72
CA ALA A 792 -17.45 -1.36 -6.86
C ALA A 792 -16.97 -0.59 -5.61
N THR A 793 -17.32 -1.09 -4.42
CA THR A 793 -17.05 -0.46 -3.11
C THR A 793 -16.78 -1.53 -2.06
N THR A 794 -16.14 -1.17 -0.94
CA THR A 794 -16.07 -2.04 0.24
C THR A 794 -17.50 -2.38 0.70
N PRO A 795 -17.83 -3.67 0.93
CA PRO A 795 -19.15 -4.09 1.40
C PRO A 795 -19.56 -3.42 2.71
N THR A 796 -20.81 -2.93 2.76
CA THR A 796 -21.45 -2.34 3.94
C THR A 796 -22.74 -3.14 4.26
N PRO A 797 -22.64 -4.29 4.96
CA PRO A 797 -23.72 -5.28 5.08
C PRO A 797 -24.97 -4.76 5.83
N ASP A 798 -24.83 -3.69 6.62
CA ASP A 798 -25.93 -3.01 7.30
C ASP A 798 -26.67 -1.99 6.39
N GLN A 799 -26.18 -1.72 5.18
CA GLN A 799 -26.77 -0.74 4.26
C GLN A 799 -27.50 -1.35 3.05
N ASP A 800 -27.08 -2.53 2.58
CA ASP A 800 -27.68 -3.17 1.40
C ASP A 800 -27.48 -4.70 1.35
N SER A 801 -28.39 -5.39 0.66
CA SER A 801 -28.37 -6.85 0.56
C SER A 801 -27.24 -7.41 -0.30
N GLY A 802 -26.71 -6.64 -1.25
CA GLY A 802 -25.57 -7.04 -2.07
C GLY A 802 -24.32 -7.17 -1.20
N SER A 803 -24.10 -6.22 -0.29
CA SER A 803 -23.03 -6.24 0.70
C SER A 803 -23.15 -7.43 1.67
N VAL A 804 -24.36 -7.80 2.11
CA VAL A 804 -24.59 -9.01 2.92
C VAL A 804 -24.16 -10.27 2.18
N ARG A 805 -24.62 -10.43 0.92
CA ARG A 805 -24.22 -11.57 0.07
C ARG A 805 -22.71 -11.63 -0.09
N TYR A 806 -22.07 -10.48 -0.37
CA TYR A 806 -20.64 -10.42 -0.65
C TYR A 806 -19.79 -10.76 0.58
N LEU A 807 -20.18 -10.26 1.77
CA LEU A 807 -19.52 -10.63 3.03
C LEU A 807 -19.66 -12.12 3.32
N ASN A 808 -20.87 -12.67 3.16
CA ASN A 808 -21.11 -14.09 3.39
C ASN A 808 -20.37 -14.97 2.37
N LEU A 809 -20.23 -14.51 1.12
CA LEU A 809 -19.41 -15.15 0.10
C LEU A 809 -17.95 -15.25 0.54
N ILE A 810 -17.37 -14.15 1.04
CA ILE A 810 -16.01 -14.11 1.58
C ILE A 810 -15.86 -15.11 2.74
N ARG A 811 -16.82 -15.13 3.67
CA ARG A 811 -16.82 -16.08 4.79
C ARG A 811 -16.83 -17.54 4.31
N VAL A 812 -17.64 -17.87 3.30
CA VAL A 812 -17.65 -19.22 2.69
C VAL A 812 -16.31 -19.54 2.05
N LEU A 813 -15.71 -18.62 1.29
CA LEU A 813 -14.39 -18.83 0.68
C LEU A 813 -13.30 -19.09 1.74
N ARG A 814 -13.31 -18.33 2.84
CA ARG A 814 -12.41 -18.53 3.98
C ARG A 814 -12.61 -19.89 4.65
N ALA A 815 -13.86 -20.29 4.88
CA ALA A 815 -14.20 -21.61 5.43
C ALA A 815 -13.74 -22.77 4.52
N LEU A 816 -13.78 -22.57 3.19
CA LEU A 816 -13.26 -23.53 2.21
C LEU A 816 -11.72 -23.54 2.10
N GLY A 817 -11.02 -22.74 2.91
CA GLY A 817 -9.56 -22.68 2.96
C GLY A 817 -8.91 -21.80 1.89
N TRP A 818 -9.67 -20.91 1.24
CA TRP A 818 -9.11 -19.99 0.24
C TRP A 818 -8.51 -18.75 0.91
N GLN A 819 -7.34 -18.32 0.44
CA GLN A 819 -6.80 -17.00 0.77
C GLN A 819 -7.45 -15.95 -0.12
N CYS A 820 -8.14 -15.01 0.52
CA CYS A 820 -8.87 -13.95 -0.16
C CYS A 820 -8.06 -12.66 -0.16
N THR A 821 -7.93 -12.04 -1.33
CA THR A 821 -7.48 -10.65 -1.49
C THR A 821 -8.64 -9.84 -2.06
N PHE A 822 -8.92 -8.68 -1.50
CA PHE A 822 -10.02 -7.81 -1.91
C PHE A 822 -9.55 -6.39 -2.20
N PHE A 823 -10.09 -5.77 -3.24
CA PHE A 823 -10.12 -4.31 -3.32
C PHE A 823 -11.37 -3.79 -4.02
N ALA A 824 -11.76 -2.58 -3.64
CA ALA A 824 -12.81 -1.84 -4.30
C ALA A 824 -12.30 -1.04 -5.50
N ASP A 825 -13.11 -0.88 -6.56
CA ASP A 825 -12.77 -0.04 -7.74
C ASP A 825 -12.50 1.43 -7.38
N ASN A 826 -13.18 1.94 -6.34
CA ASN A 826 -12.93 3.28 -5.79
C ASN A 826 -11.64 3.35 -4.94
N ARG A 827 -11.09 2.20 -4.53
CA ARG A 827 -9.87 2.03 -3.71
C ARG A 827 -9.94 2.73 -2.35
N ALA A 828 -11.14 3.00 -1.88
CA ALA A 828 -11.37 3.71 -0.62
C ALA A 828 -11.15 2.75 0.55
N TYR A 829 -10.48 3.25 1.59
CA TYR A 829 -10.60 2.68 2.92
C TYR A 829 -11.86 3.24 3.55
N ILE A 830 -12.75 2.36 3.98
CA ILE A 830 -13.95 2.71 4.75
C ILE A 830 -13.73 2.16 6.16
N PRO A 831 -13.57 3.02 7.20
CA PRO A 831 -13.38 2.56 8.57
C PRO A 831 -14.50 1.62 9.00
N ARG A 832 -14.22 0.77 9.99
CA ARG A 832 -15.09 -0.34 10.41
C ARG A 832 -15.20 -1.43 9.35
N TYR A 833 -15.73 -1.15 8.16
CA TYR A 833 -15.99 -2.22 7.16
C TYR A 833 -14.72 -2.81 6.55
N THR A 834 -13.71 -1.97 6.31
CA THR A 834 -12.40 -2.47 5.85
C THR A 834 -11.70 -3.27 6.95
N ASP A 835 -11.87 -2.85 8.21
CA ASP A 835 -11.29 -3.51 9.38
C ASP A 835 -11.97 -4.86 9.65
N GLU A 836 -13.30 -4.91 9.55
CA GLU A 836 -14.10 -6.14 9.66
C GLU A 836 -13.67 -7.17 8.60
N LEU A 837 -13.43 -6.75 7.34
CA LEU A 837 -12.88 -7.66 6.33
C LEU A 837 -11.48 -8.16 6.67
N ARG A 838 -10.59 -7.27 7.15
CA ARG A 838 -9.24 -7.66 7.57
C ARG A 838 -9.28 -8.64 8.73
N ALA A 839 -10.14 -8.41 9.73
CA ALA A 839 -10.34 -9.31 10.87
C ALA A 839 -10.79 -10.73 10.44
N LEU A 840 -11.54 -10.87 9.35
CA LEU A 840 -11.89 -12.18 8.76
C LEU A 840 -10.72 -12.91 8.08
N GLY A 841 -9.51 -12.33 8.09
CA GLY A 841 -8.32 -12.86 7.45
C GLY A 841 -8.26 -12.60 5.94
N VAL A 842 -8.87 -11.50 5.48
CA VAL A 842 -8.83 -11.04 4.09
C VAL A 842 -7.74 -9.99 3.92
N GLU A 843 -6.90 -10.13 2.91
CA GLU A 843 -5.95 -9.10 2.52
C GLU A 843 -6.71 -7.98 1.78
N VAL A 844 -6.90 -6.81 2.38
CA VAL A 844 -7.67 -5.71 1.77
C VAL A 844 -6.76 -4.61 1.26
N GLN A 845 -6.75 -4.39 -0.06
CA GLN A 845 -5.92 -3.40 -0.74
C GLN A 845 -6.70 -2.09 -0.96
N PHE A 846 -6.10 -0.95 -0.60
CA PHE A 846 -6.70 0.39 -0.68
C PHE A 846 -5.62 1.46 -0.85
N HIS A 847 -6.00 2.71 -1.14
CA HIS A 847 -5.03 3.80 -1.30
C HIS A 847 -4.30 4.15 0.04
N PRO A 848 -2.98 4.39 0.06
CA PRO A 848 -2.06 4.52 -1.08
C PRO A 848 -1.43 3.20 -1.55
N TRP A 849 -1.60 2.11 -0.80
CA TRP A 849 -1.04 0.79 -1.09
C TRP A 849 -1.45 0.25 -2.47
N LEU A 850 -2.70 0.54 -2.89
CA LEU A 850 -3.21 0.31 -4.23
C LEU A 850 -3.26 1.61 -5.05
N SER A 851 -2.09 2.14 -5.41
CA SER A 851 -1.98 3.39 -6.17
C SER A 851 -2.36 3.25 -7.65
N ASP A 852 -2.00 2.13 -8.30
CA ASP A 852 -2.35 1.81 -9.68
C ASP A 852 -2.71 0.32 -9.83
N PRO A 853 -3.97 -0.03 -10.14
CA PRO A 853 -4.37 -1.42 -10.37
C PRO A 853 -3.59 -2.10 -11.51
N VAL A 854 -3.11 -1.35 -12.51
CA VAL A 854 -2.30 -1.95 -13.59
C VAL A 854 -0.99 -2.51 -13.05
N THR A 855 -0.32 -1.75 -12.19
CA THR A 855 0.92 -2.19 -11.53
C THR A 855 0.65 -3.37 -10.61
N PHE A 856 -0.43 -3.31 -9.82
CA PHE A 856 -0.85 -4.42 -8.97
C PHE A 856 -1.03 -5.72 -9.77
N PHE A 857 -1.79 -5.68 -10.88
CA PHE A 857 -1.97 -6.87 -11.72
C PHE A 857 -0.66 -7.34 -12.33
N ARG A 858 0.21 -6.44 -12.77
CA ARG A 858 1.51 -6.80 -13.35
C ARG A 858 2.40 -7.54 -12.36
N GLU A 859 2.44 -7.08 -11.12
CA GLU A 859 3.33 -7.62 -10.07
C GLU A 859 2.73 -8.84 -9.37
N ARG A 860 1.41 -8.87 -9.22
CA ARG A 860 0.72 -9.85 -8.38
C ARG A 860 -0.33 -10.69 -9.11
N GLY A 861 -0.66 -10.40 -10.36
CA GLY A 861 -1.63 -11.18 -11.15
C GLY A 861 -1.25 -12.66 -11.24
N GLY A 862 0.05 -12.95 -11.38
CA GLY A 862 0.60 -14.31 -11.35
C GLY A 862 0.36 -15.06 -10.03
N GLN A 863 -0.04 -14.38 -8.95
CA GLN A 863 -0.22 -14.98 -7.62
C GLN A 863 -1.59 -15.62 -7.43
N PHE A 864 -2.58 -15.31 -8.27
CA PHE A 864 -3.96 -15.76 -8.06
C PHE A 864 -4.27 -17.03 -8.87
N ASP A 865 -5.00 -17.95 -8.25
CA ASP A 865 -5.52 -19.16 -8.89
C ASP A 865 -6.94 -18.93 -9.44
N ALA A 866 -7.64 -17.92 -8.91
CA ALA A 866 -8.93 -17.42 -9.37
C ALA A 866 -9.04 -15.90 -9.22
N ILE A 867 -9.80 -15.24 -10.10
CA ILE A 867 -10.13 -13.80 -10.00
C ILE A 867 -11.62 -13.63 -10.25
N MET A 868 -12.33 -13.03 -9.30
CA MET A 868 -13.75 -12.71 -9.41
C MET A 868 -13.93 -11.22 -9.63
N LEU A 869 -14.53 -10.89 -10.77
CA LEU A 869 -14.91 -9.52 -11.13
C LEU A 869 -16.41 -9.38 -10.96
N SER A 870 -16.84 -8.48 -10.08
CA SER A 870 -18.26 -8.30 -9.75
C SER A 870 -18.84 -7.13 -10.51
N ARG A 871 -20.04 -7.28 -11.08
CA ARG A 871 -20.83 -6.25 -11.79
C ARG A 871 -20.20 -5.78 -13.11
N HIS A 872 -21.02 -5.62 -14.13
CA HIS A 872 -20.52 -5.33 -15.49
C HIS A 872 -19.70 -4.04 -15.60
N TYR A 873 -20.07 -2.99 -14.86
CA TYR A 873 -19.42 -1.70 -14.95
C TYR A 873 -18.07 -1.64 -14.22
N VAL A 874 -17.76 -2.62 -13.36
CA VAL A 874 -16.44 -2.81 -12.75
C VAL A 874 -15.64 -3.80 -13.57
N ALA A 875 -16.23 -4.97 -13.88
CA ALA A 875 -15.57 -6.05 -14.61
C ALA A 875 -14.99 -5.61 -15.96
N ARG A 876 -15.67 -4.72 -16.70
CA ARG A 876 -15.18 -4.12 -17.96
C ARG A 876 -13.82 -3.42 -17.85
N HIS A 877 -13.43 -2.98 -16.66
CA HIS A 877 -12.14 -2.34 -16.44
C HIS A 877 -11.02 -3.36 -16.25
N TYR A 878 -11.30 -4.48 -15.56
CA TYR A 878 -10.27 -5.39 -15.09
C TYR A 878 -10.12 -6.66 -15.92
N VAL A 879 -11.09 -7.02 -16.75
CA VAL A 879 -11.08 -8.26 -17.55
C VAL A 879 -9.82 -8.39 -18.43
N ASP A 880 -9.38 -7.31 -19.08
CA ASP A 880 -8.16 -7.32 -19.90
C ASP A 880 -6.90 -7.47 -19.03
N LEU A 881 -6.84 -6.82 -17.86
CA LEU A 881 -5.71 -6.92 -16.95
C LEU A 881 -5.58 -8.33 -16.37
N ALA A 882 -6.70 -8.94 -16.00
CA ALA A 882 -6.74 -10.31 -15.50
C ALA A 882 -6.28 -11.31 -16.58
N ARG A 883 -6.78 -11.18 -17.81
CA ARG A 883 -6.37 -12.07 -18.91
C ARG A 883 -4.90 -11.89 -19.31
N GLU A 884 -4.36 -10.68 -19.22
CA GLU A 884 -2.96 -10.41 -19.55
C GLU A 884 -1.99 -10.85 -18.45
N HIS A 885 -2.27 -10.50 -17.20
CA HIS A 885 -1.31 -10.64 -16.09
C HIS A 885 -1.61 -11.81 -15.15
N ALA A 886 -2.77 -12.45 -15.29
CA ALA A 886 -3.13 -13.66 -14.56
C ALA A 886 -3.73 -14.74 -15.50
N PRO A 887 -3.07 -15.07 -16.63
CA PRO A 887 -3.63 -16.02 -17.60
C PRO A 887 -3.85 -17.42 -17.01
N GLN A 888 -3.15 -17.76 -15.92
CA GLN A 888 -3.32 -19.01 -15.20
C GLN A 888 -4.56 -19.03 -14.30
N ALA A 889 -5.16 -17.88 -13.97
CA ALA A 889 -6.25 -17.79 -13.01
C ALA A 889 -7.59 -18.12 -13.67
N LEU A 890 -8.46 -18.83 -12.94
CA LEU A 890 -9.86 -18.99 -13.34
C LEU A 890 -10.56 -17.63 -13.23
N LEU A 891 -11.04 -17.08 -14.34
CA LEU A 891 -11.69 -15.77 -14.36
C LEU A 891 -13.21 -15.92 -14.20
N LEU A 892 -13.74 -15.45 -13.07
CA LEU A 892 -15.15 -15.46 -12.73
C LEU A 892 -15.77 -14.08 -12.94
N PHE A 893 -16.93 -14.04 -13.59
CA PHE A 893 -17.77 -12.83 -13.65
C PHE A 893 -19.00 -13.02 -12.78
N ASP A 894 -19.05 -12.33 -11.64
CA ASP A 894 -20.24 -12.31 -10.77
C ASP A 894 -21.17 -11.19 -11.22
N THR A 895 -22.31 -11.54 -11.79
CA THR A 895 -23.25 -10.53 -12.32
C THR A 895 -23.90 -9.74 -11.19
N VAL A 896 -24.06 -10.35 -10.01
CA VAL A 896 -24.90 -9.89 -8.88
C VAL A 896 -26.39 -9.84 -9.25
N ASP A 897 -26.73 -9.18 -10.35
CA ASP A 897 -27.99 -9.25 -11.09
C ASP A 897 -27.71 -9.03 -12.58
N LEU A 898 -28.51 -9.62 -13.47
CA LEU A 898 -28.48 -9.22 -14.89
C LEU A 898 -29.04 -7.80 -15.03
N HIS A 899 -28.15 -6.83 -15.17
CA HIS A 899 -28.51 -5.43 -15.07
C HIS A 899 -29.36 -5.00 -16.27
N TYR A 900 -29.05 -5.50 -17.47
CA TYR A 900 -29.86 -5.21 -18.66
C TYR A 900 -31.29 -5.74 -18.52
N LEU A 901 -31.48 -6.92 -17.92
CA LEU A 901 -32.82 -7.49 -17.73
C LEU A 901 -33.66 -6.59 -16.82
N ARG A 902 -33.04 -6.07 -15.74
CA ARG A 902 -33.69 -5.10 -14.85
C ARG A 902 -34.04 -3.81 -15.58
N GLU A 903 -33.11 -3.26 -16.36
CA GLU A 903 -33.32 -2.04 -17.12
C GLU A 903 -34.40 -2.20 -18.19
N GLN A 904 -34.45 -3.33 -18.90
CA GLN A 904 -35.49 -3.66 -19.88
C GLN A 904 -36.88 -3.70 -19.24
N ARG A 905 -37.01 -4.34 -18.06
CA ARG A 905 -38.29 -4.39 -17.32
C ARG A 905 -38.73 -3.01 -16.84
N ALA A 906 -37.80 -2.19 -16.35
CA ALA A 906 -38.09 -0.81 -15.96
C ALA A 906 -38.50 0.05 -17.18
N ALA A 907 -37.85 -0.15 -18.34
CA ALA A 907 -38.21 0.51 -19.59
C ALA A 907 -39.61 0.11 -20.06
N ALA A 908 -40.00 -1.17 -19.92
CA ALA A 908 -41.33 -1.66 -20.29
C ALA A 908 -42.45 -1.02 -19.46
N ILE A 909 -42.22 -0.77 -18.16
CA ILE A 909 -43.21 -0.11 -17.29
C ILE A 909 -43.31 1.39 -17.57
N SER A 910 -42.16 2.04 -17.76
CA SER A 910 -42.11 3.50 -17.99
C SER A 910 -42.45 3.91 -19.42
N GLY A 911 -42.39 3.00 -20.39
CA GLY A 911 -42.54 3.28 -21.82
C GLY A 911 -41.39 4.12 -22.43
N SER A 912 -40.25 4.24 -21.73
CA SER A 912 -39.17 5.15 -22.13
C SER A 912 -38.20 4.55 -23.14
N GLU A 913 -38.19 5.05 -24.38
CA GLU A 913 -37.21 4.65 -25.41
C GLU A 913 -35.75 4.89 -25.00
N ALA A 914 -35.49 5.94 -24.21
CA ALA A 914 -34.15 6.22 -23.71
C ALA A 914 -33.67 5.11 -22.76
N MET A 915 -34.57 4.56 -21.94
CA MET A 915 -34.26 3.42 -21.06
C MET A 915 -34.10 2.11 -21.85
N VAL A 916 -34.84 1.92 -22.94
CA VAL A 916 -34.62 0.79 -23.86
C VAL A 916 -33.21 0.81 -24.44
N ARG A 917 -32.79 1.95 -25.00
CA ARG A 917 -31.42 2.09 -25.54
C ARG A 917 -30.33 1.90 -24.49
N GLN A 918 -30.57 2.35 -23.25
CA GLN A 918 -29.65 2.10 -22.14
C GLN A 918 -29.55 0.61 -21.84
N ALA A 919 -30.68 -0.09 -21.75
CA ALA A 919 -30.70 -1.51 -21.47
C ALA A 919 -29.98 -2.33 -22.55
N ASP A 920 -30.14 -1.98 -23.83
CA ASP A 920 -29.41 -2.65 -24.93
C ASP A 920 -27.90 -2.41 -24.86
N ALA A 921 -27.47 -1.20 -24.49
CA ALA A 921 -26.05 -0.90 -24.29
C ALA A 921 -25.46 -1.71 -23.13
N THR A 922 -26.19 -1.81 -22.01
CA THR A 922 -25.81 -2.66 -20.86
C THR A 922 -25.74 -4.13 -21.26
N ARG A 923 -26.73 -4.61 -22.04
CA ARG A 923 -26.78 -6.00 -22.53
C ARG A 923 -25.52 -6.35 -23.32
N ASN A 924 -25.12 -5.49 -24.26
CA ASN A 924 -23.93 -5.72 -25.07
C ASN A 924 -22.65 -5.83 -24.22
N VAL A 925 -22.53 -5.00 -23.17
CA VAL A 925 -21.38 -5.05 -22.24
C VAL A 925 -21.40 -6.33 -21.40
N GLU A 926 -22.56 -6.72 -20.86
CA GLU A 926 -22.67 -7.95 -20.06
C GLU A 926 -22.38 -9.19 -20.89
N LEU A 927 -22.89 -9.28 -22.11
CA LEU A 927 -22.64 -10.42 -22.99
C LEU A 927 -21.16 -10.50 -23.45
N ASP A 928 -20.50 -9.36 -23.71
CA ASP A 928 -19.04 -9.33 -23.98
C ASP A 928 -18.24 -9.90 -22.80
N LEU A 929 -18.58 -9.48 -21.57
CA LEU A 929 -17.91 -9.95 -20.37
C LEU A 929 -18.10 -11.44 -20.14
N ILE A 930 -19.33 -11.94 -20.33
CA ILE A 930 -19.64 -13.37 -20.25
C ILE A 930 -18.81 -14.15 -21.28
N ALA A 931 -18.65 -13.61 -22.49
CA ALA A 931 -17.85 -14.26 -23.54
C ALA A 931 -16.34 -14.29 -23.22
N ARG A 932 -15.86 -13.40 -22.35
CA ARG A 932 -14.44 -13.21 -22.03
C ARG A 932 -14.01 -13.81 -20.69
N CYS A 933 -14.95 -14.24 -19.87
CA CYS A 933 -14.69 -14.92 -18.59
C CYS A 933 -14.86 -16.44 -18.73
N ASP A 934 -14.26 -17.20 -17.81
CA ASP A 934 -14.31 -18.67 -17.83
C ASP A 934 -15.62 -19.19 -17.24
N VAL A 935 -16.10 -18.54 -16.18
CA VAL A 935 -17.36 -18.87 -15.50
C VAL A 935 -18.13 -17.58 -15.25
N THR A 936 -19.42 -17.59 -15.57
CA THR A 936 -20.35 -16.53 -15.16
C THR A 936 -21.19 -17.01 -13.99
N LEU A 937 -21.23 -16.24 -12.92
CA LEU A 937 -22.07 -16.51 -11.75
C LEU A 937 -23.32 -15.63 -11.83
N VAL A 938 -24.47 -16.27 -11.76
CA VAL A 938 -25.78 -15.62 -11.66
C VAL A 938 -26.44 -15.98 -10.34
N VAL A 939 -27.40 -15.18 -9.87
CA VAL A 939 -28.02 -15.39 -8.57
C VAL A 939 -29.28 -16.24 -8.62
N SER A 940 -29.82 -16.50 -9.81
CA SER A 940 -31.03 -17.31 -9.98
C SER A 940 -30.95 -18.34 -11.11
N PRO A 941 -31.68 -19.48 -10.98
CA PRO A 941 -31.87 -20.42 -12.08
C PRO A 941 -32.52 -19.79 -13.32
N VAL A 942 -33.39 -18.81 -13.12
CA VAL A 942 -34.07 -18.05 -14.20
C VAL A 942 -33.06 -17.31 -15.06
N GLU A 943 -32.10 -16.62 -14.44
CA GLU A 943 -31.01 -15.94 -15.17
C GLU A 943 -30.10 -16.95 -15.90
N ARG A 944 -29.83 -18.11 -15.29
CA ARG A 944 -29.06 -19.18 -15.93
C ARG A 944 -29.76 -19.68 -17.20
N GLU A 945 -31.06 -19.94 -17.14
CA GLU A 945 -31.86 -20.37 -18.29
C GLU A 945 -31.94 -19.31 -19.39
N LEU A 946 -32.03 -18.03 -18.99
CA LEU A 946 -31.98 -16.92 -19.94
C LEU A 946 -30.63 -16.87 -20.67
N LEU A 947 -29.51 -16.90 -19.93
CA LEU A 947 -28.18 -16.88 -20.53
C LEU A 947 -27.89 -18.13 -21.35
N ALA A 948 -28.42 -19.29 -20.99
CA ALA A 948 -28.29 -20.51 -21.80
C ALA A 948 -28.87 -20.33 -23.23
N LYS A 949 -29.88 -19.46 -23.39
CA LYS A 949 -30.46 -19.09 -24.69
C LYS A 949 -29.67 -17.98 -25.39
N GLU A 950 -29.23 -16.96 -24.65
CA GLU A 950 -28.56 -15.79 -25.23
C GLU A 950 -27.09 -16.05 -25.60
N VAL A 951 -26.39 -16.87 -24.82
CA VAL A 951 -24.96 -17.18 -24.96
C VAL A 951 -24.73 -18.70 -24.81
N PRO A 952 -25.24 -19.50 -25.77
CA PRO A 952 -25.17 -20.96 -25.68
C PRO A 952 -23.73 -21.47 -25.61
N GLY A 953 -23.51 -22.53 -24.82
CA GLY A 953 -22.20 -23.15 -24.63
C GLY A 953 -21.26 -22.44 -23.64
N ARG A 954 -21.68 -21.31 -23.05
CA ARG A 954 -20.93 -20.66 -21.96
C ARG A 954 -21.25 -21.31 -20.61
N ARG A 955 -20.24 -21.44 -19.75
CA ARG A 955 -20.41 -22.00 -18.40
C ARG A 955 -21.03 -20.93 -17.49
N VAL A 956 -22.28 -21.15 -17.12
CA VAL A 956 -23.05 -20.29 -16.21
C VAL A 956 -23.47 -21.11 -15.00
N GLU A 957 -23.08 -20.65 -13.82
CA GLU A 957 -23.32 -21.32 -12.54
C GLU A 957 -24.20 -20.44 -11.64
N VAL A 958 -25.03 -21.07 -10.81
CA VAL A 958 -25.87 -20.33 -9.85
C VAL A 958 -25.12 -20.23 -8.52
N LEU A 959 -24.86 -18.99 -8.09
CA LEU A 959 -24.38 -18.66 -6.76
C LEU A 959 -25.28 -17.57 -6.19
N SER A 960 -26.34 -18.01 -5.51
CA SER A 960 -27.41 -17.13 -5.04
C SER A 960 -27.03 -16.30 -3.80
N ASN A 961 -28.02 -15.66 -3.19
CA ASN A 961 -27.85 -14.99 -1.89
C ASN A 961 -27.52 -16.02 -0.80
N ILE A 962 -26.72 -15.60 0.16
CA ILE A 962 -26.20 -16.45 1.24
C ILE A 962 -26.69 -15.87 2.56
N HIS A 963 -27.42 -16.67 3.33
CA HIS A 963 -28.03 -16.29 4.60
C HIS A 963 -27.70 -17.30 5.70
N GLU A 964 -27.53 -16.80 6.91
CA GLU A 964 -27.57 -17.61 8.12
C GLU A 964 -29.01 -18.05 8.38
N VAL A 965 -29.22 -19.31 8.75
CA VAL A 965 -30.55 -19.83 9.10
C VAL A 965 -30.74 -19.63 10.60
N ALA A 966 -31.24 -18.46 10.97
CA ALA A 966 -31.44 -18.08 12.38
C ALA A 966 -32.54 -18.90 13.07
N GLY A 967 -33.48 -19.45 12.29
CA GLY A 967 -34.62 -20.19 12.82
C GLY A 967 -35.68 -19.28 13.42
N ARG A 968 -36.73 -19.88 13.99
CA ARG A 968 -37.81 -19.16 14.65
C ARG A 968 -37.45 -18.92 16.12
N ARG A 969 -37.20 -17.66 16.50
CA ARG A 969 -36.92 -17.28 17.91
C ARG A 969 -38.16 -16.96 18.73
N ARG A 970 -39.21 -16.44 18.09
CA ARG A 970 -40.53 -16.14 18.68
C ARG A 970 -41.63 -16.83 17.91
N GLU A 971 -42.64 -17.31 18.62
CA GLU A 971 -43.79 -17.98 18.03
C GLU A 971 -44.83 -16.99 17.49
N TYR A 972 -45.80 -17.50 16.72
CA TYR A 972 -46.86 -16.72 16.08
C TYR A 972 -47.55 -15.70 17.01
N GLY A 973 -47.88 -16.12 18.24
CA GLY A 973 -48.64 -15.32 19.21
C GLY A 973 -47.85 -14.13 19.79
N GLU A 974 -46.52 -14.20 19.78
CA GLU A 974 -45.62 -13.18 20.32
C GLU A 974 -45.25 -12.11 19.28
N ARG A 975 -45.59 -12.38 18.01
CA ARG A 975 -45.33 -11.49 16.88
C ARG A 975 -46.56 -10.67 16.56
N LYS A 976 -46.39 -9.42 16.13
CA LYS A 976 -47.50 -8.52 15.73
C LYS A 976 -47.09 -7.62 14.59
N ASP A 977 -48.03 -6.95 13.94
CA ASP A 977 -47.74 -5.97 12.88
C ASP A 977 -47.09 -6.58 11.63
N ILE A 978 -46.95 -5.75 10.59
CA ILE A 978 -46.33 -6.10 9.32
C ILE A 978 -45.23 -5.09 8.96
N TRP A 979 -44.27 -5.49 8.14
CA TRP A 979 -43.15 -4.60 7.81
C TRP A 979 -42.57 -4.81 6.42
N PHE A 980 -41.84 -3.80 5.96
CA PHE A 980 -41.06 -3.79 4.73
C PHE A 980 -39.65 -3.23 5.00
N VAL A 981 -38.64 -3.87 4.43
CA VAL A 981 -37.25 -3.39 4.46
C VAL A 981 -36.67 -3.16 3.07
N GLY A 982 -35.95 -2.06 2.89
CA GLY A 982 -35.17 -1.80 1.67
C GLY A 982 -34.43 -0.47 1.67
N GLY A 983 -33.32 -0.38 0.95
CA GLY A 983 -32.63 0.89 0.70
C GLY A 983 -33.38 1.73 -0.32
N PHE A 984 -33.74 2.97 0.02
CA PHE A 984 -34.58 3.86 -0.81
C PHE A 984 -33.81 4.67 -1.85
N GLN A 985 -32.51 4.36 -2.03
CA GLN A 985 -31.78 4.70 -3.26
C GLN A 985 -32.13 3.79 -4.44
N HIS A 986 -32.73 2.63 -4.17
CA HIS A 986 -33.18 1.71 -5.20
C HIS A 986 -34.65 1.99 -5.51
N GLU A 987 -34.91 2.55 -6.70
CA GLU A 987 -36.24 2.91 -7.19
C GLU A 987 -37.32 1.80 -7.03
N PRO A 988 -37.03 0.49 -7.24
CA PRO A 988 -38.03 -0.54 -7.01
C PRO A 988 -38.59 -0.55 -5.58
N ASN A 989 -37.82 -0.15 -4.57
CA ASN A 989 -38.27 -0.12 -3.18
C ASN A 989 -39.21 1.07 -2.91
N VAL A 990 -38.91 2.24 -3.51
CA VAL A 990 -39.74 3.44 -3.44
C VAL A 990 -41.10 3.16 -4.08
N ASP A 991 -41.07 2.60 -5.30
CA ASP A 991 -42.26 2.18 -6.03
C ASP A 991 -43.15 1.21 -5.22
N ALA A 992 -42.52 0.21 -4.60
CA ALA A 992 -43.21 -0.82 -3.82
C ALA A 992 -43.97 -0.25 -2.62
N VAL A 993 -43.35 0.62 -1.82
CA VAL A 993 -44.00 1.17 -0.62
C VAL A 993 -45.09 2.18 -0.97
N LEU A 994 -44.90 2.97 -2.03
CA LEU A 994 -45.91 3.93 -2.50
C LEU A 994 -47.14 3.19 -3.05
N TRP A 995 -46.94 2.16 -3.88
CA TRP A 995 -48.03 1.34 -4.39
C TRP A 995 -48.76 0.60 -3.26
N PHE A 996 -48.02 0.02 -2.32
CA PHE A 996 -48.60 -0.66 -1.16
C PHE A 996 -49.44 0.28 -0.30
N ALA A 997 -48.92 1.45 0.04
CA ALA A 997 -49.62 2.44 0.87
C ALA A 997 -50.87 2.99 0.18
N ALA A 998 -50.84 3.17 -1.15
CA ALA A 998 -51.96 3.72 -1.90
C ALA A 998 -53.07 2.70 -2.19
N GLU A 999 -52.72 1.47 -2.60
CA GLU A 999 -53.71 0.54 -3.20
C GLU A 999 -54.02 -0.69 -2.32
N ILE A 1000 -53.10 -1.08 -1.42
CA ILE A 1000 -53.20 -2.31 -0.61
C ILE A 1000 -53.54 -1.98 0.85
N TRP A 1001 -52.80 -1.05 1.47
CA TRP A 1001 -52.92 -0.73 2.89
C TRP A 1001 -54.32 -0.27 3.31
N PRO A 1002 -55.06 0.56 2.55
CA PRO A 1002 -56.42 0.95 2.91
C PRO A 1002 -57.38 -0.26 3.04
N ARG A 1003 -57.17 -1.30 2.22
CA ARG A 1003 -57.98 -2.53 2.24
C ARG A 1003 -57.69 -3.39 3.45
N VAL A 1004 -56.40 -3.53 3.81
CA VAL A 1004 -55.97 -4.23 5.02
C VAL A 1004 -56.51 -3.52 6.26
N ARG A 1005 -56.35 -2.19 6.33
CA ARG A 1005 -56.83 -1.32 7.41
C ARG A 1005 -58.34 -1.41 7.66
N THR A 1006 -59.12 -1.54 6.59
CA THR A 1006 -60.59 -1.70 6.69
C THR A 1006 -60.95 -2.97 7.48
N GLN A 1007 -60.18 -4.05 7.31
CA GLN A 1007 -60.42 -5.32 7.99
C GLN A 1007 -59.66 -5.44 9.33
N MET A 1008 -58.60 -4.66 9.51
CA MET A 1008 -57.68 -4.71 10.65
C MET A 1008 -57.25 -3.30 11.09
N PRO A 1009 -58.11 -2.58 11.84
CA PRO A 1009 -57.91 -1.17 12.17
C PRO A 1009 -56.89 -0.89 13.29
N ASP A 1010 -56.26 -1.90 13.88
CA ASP A 1010 -55.18 -1.70 14.86
C ASP A 1010 -53.81 -2.12 14.33
N LEU A 1011 -53.78 -2.73 13.13
CA LEU A 1011 -52.55 -3.23 12.53
C LEU A 1011 -51.65 -2.07 12.10
N LYS A 1012 -50.34 -2.20 12.36
CA LYS A 1012 -49.32 -1.25 11.92
C LYS A 1012 -48.49 -1.81 10.77
N PHE A 1013 -48.02 -0.91 9.92
CA PHE A 1013 -47.07 -1.18 8.84
C PHE A 1013 -45.77 -0.41 9.08
N HIS A 1014 -44.67 -1.12 9.32
CA HIS A 1014 -43.36 -0.53 9.55
C HIS A 1014 -42.53 -0.48 8.26
N ILE A 1015 -42.00 0.69 7.92
CA ILE A 1015 -41.10 0.91 6.78
C ILE A 1015 -39.70 1.20 7.33
N VAL A 1016 -38.75 0.30 7.02
CA VAL A 1016 -37.39 0.34 7.54
C VAL A 1016 -36.38 0.39 6.38
N GLY A 1017 -35.36 1.25 6.48
CA GLY A 1017 -34.25 1.27 5.53
C GLY A 1017 -33.61 2.65 5.35
N SER A 1018 -32.38 2.64 4.85
CA SER A 1018 -31.59 3.86 4.69
C SER A 1018 -32.05 4.71 3.50
N LYS A 1019 -31.75 6.02 3.58
CA LYS A 1019 -31.89 7.00 2.49
C LYS A 1019 -33.33 7.19 2.00
N ILE A 1020 -34.27 7.22 2.94
CA ILE A 1020 -35.69 7.52 2.74
C ILE A 1020 -35.87 8.76 1.86
N THR A 1021 -36.77 8.69 0.89
CA THR A 1021 -37.13 9.85 0.06
C THR A 1021 -38.28 10.63 0.71
N PRO A 1022 -38.42 11.94 0.43
CA PRO A 1022 -39.49 12.76 1.00
C PRO A 1022 -40.90 12.19 0.76
N GLU A 1023 -41.11 11.52 -0.38
CA GLU A 1023 -42.38 10.89 -0.73
C GLU A 1023 -42.69 9.68 0.16
N VAL A 1024 -41.66 8.91 0.55
CA VAL A 1024 -41.80 7.78 1.47
C VAL A 1024 -41.97 8.27 2.90
N GLU A 1025 -41.26 9.31 3.30
CA GLU A 1025 -41.40 9.93 4.62
C GLU A 1025 -42.82 10.50 4.84
N ALA A 1026 -43.42 11.06 3.79
CA ALA A 1026 -44.79 11.55 3.80
C ALA A 1026 -45.87 10.46 3.98
N LEU A 1027 -45.51 9.16 3.90
CA LEU A 1027 -46.43 8.07 4.18
C LEU A 1027 -46.72 7.90 5.69
N ALA A 1028 -45.92 8.52 6.57
CA ALA A 1028 -46.08 8.37 8.02
C ALA A 1028 -47.48 8.83 8.49
N GLY A 1029 -48.12 8.00 9.31
CA GLY A 1029 -49.49 8.22 9.78
C GLY A 1029 -50.46 7.14 9.29
N HIS A 1030 -51.72 7.20 9.75
CA HIS A 1030 -52.78 6.23 9.38
C HIS A 1030 -52.37 4.74 9.54
N GLY A 1031 -51.59 4.43 10.58
CA GLY A 1031 -51.08 3.08 10.86
C GLY A 1031 -49.77 2.73 10.15
N ILE A 1032 -49.16 3.65 9.41
CA ILE A 1032 -47.81 3.48 8.83
C ILE A 1032 -46.78 4.19 9.72
N GLU A 1033 -45.70 3.48 10.05
CA GLU A 1033 -44.55 3.99 10.79
C GLU A 1033 -43.29 3.94 9.92
N VAL A 1034 -42.69 5.10 9.65
CA VAL A 1034 -41.45 5.20 8.87
C VAL A 1034 -40.27 5.38 9.83
N HIS A 1035 -39.37 4.40 9.89
CA HIS A 1035 -38.25 4.36 10.84
C HIS A 1035 -36.95 4.94 10.25
N GLY A 1036 -36.78 4.87 8.94
CA GLY A 1036 -35.51 5.20 8.29
C GLY A 1036 -34.42 4.15 8.57
N PHE A 1037 -33.16 4.60 8.63
CA PHE A 1037 -32.04 3.70 8.94
C PHE A 1037 -32.10 3.27 10.40
N VAL A 1038 -31.97 1.96 10.64
CA VAL A 1038 -31.83 1.37 11.96
C VAL A 1038 -30.56 0.53 11.97
N GLU A 1039 -29.80 0.57 13.06
CA GLU A 1039 -28.57 -0.21 13.21
C GLU A 1039 -28.87 -1.72 13.35
N ASP A 1040 -30.02 -2.04 13.95
CA ASP A 1040 -30.47 -3.41 14.19
C ASP A 1040 -31.90 -3.64 13.69
N ILE A 1041 -32.05 -4.59 12.75
CA ILE A 1041 -33.33 -5.00 12.18
C ILE A 1041 -33.92 -6.26 12.86
N HIS A 1042 -33.17 -6.94 13.74
CA HIS A 1042 -33.64 -8.14 14.44
C HIS A 1042 -34.95 -7.93 15.19
N PRO A 1043 -35.24 -6.76 15.81
CA PRO A 1043 -36.53 -6.51 16.44
C PRO A 1043 -37.72 -6.65 15.48
N PHE A 1044 -37.56 -6.34 14.19
CA PHE A 1044 -38.61 -6.49 13.18
C PHE A 1044 -38.65 -7.91 12.61
N LEU A 1045 -37.49 -8.55 12.40
CA LEU A 1045 -37.42 -9.94 11.95
C LEU A 1045 -38.04 -10.91 12.98
N ASP A 1046 -37.79 -10.69 14.27
CA ASP A 1046 -38.30 -11.52 15.36
C ASP A 1046 -39.67 -11.05 15.88
N GLY A 1047 -39.97 -9.75 15.79
CA GLY A 1047 -41.17 -9.15 16.35
C GLY A 1047 -42.34 -8.98 15.37
N CYS A 1048 -42.07 -8.72 14.08
CA CYS A 1048 -43.15 -8.57 13.11
C CYS A 1048 -43.74 -9.93 12.71
N ARG A 1049 -45.06 -9.99 12.50
CA ARG A 1049 -45.74 -11.25 12.15
C ARG A 1049 -45.61 -11.59 10.67
N ILE A 1050 -45.65 -10.58 9.79
CA ILE A 1050 -45.57 -10.78 8.34
C ILE A 1050 -44.61 -9.78 7.73
N SER A 1051 -43.74 -10.26 6.85
CA SER A 1051 -42.98 -9.41 5.93
C SER A 1051 -43.72 -9.26 4.60
N VAL A 1052 -43.76 -8.05 4.05
CA VAL A 1052 -44.38 -7.80 2.73
C VAL A 1052 -43.33 -7.43 1.69
N ALA A 1053 -43.45 -7.96 0.47
CA ALA A 1053 -42.58 -7.64 -0.65
C ALA A 1053 -43.39 -7.25 -1.92
N PRO A 1054 -43.99 -6.05 -1.94
CA PRO A 1054 -44.89 -5.61 -3.01
C PRO A 1054 -44.17 -5.03 -4.24
N LEU A 1055 -43.16 -5.73 -4.77
CA LEU A 1055 -42.32 -5.21 -5.87
C LEU A 1055 -42.99 -5.38 -7.24
N ARG A 1056 -43.15 -4.31 -8.01
CA ARG A 1056 -43.74 -4.39 -9.37
C ARG A 1056 -42.72 -4.71 -10.46
N TYR A 1057 -41.44 -4.43 -10.21
CA TYR A 1057 -40.32 -4.75 -11.12
C TYR A 1057 -39.01 -5.01 -10.38
N GLY A 1058 -38.06 -5.63 -11.08
CA GLY A 1058 -36.74 -6.00 -10.57
C GLY A 1058 -36.14 -7.16 -11.37
N ALA A 1059 -34.92 -7.55 -11.01
CA ALA A 1059 -34.24 -8.76 -11.49
C ALA A 1059 -33.50 -9.42 -10.32
N GLY A 1060 -32.98 -10.63 -10.52
CA GLY A 1060 -32.24 -11.39 -9.51
C GLY A 1060 -33.07 -11.80 -8.28
N VAL A 1061 -32.37 -12.28 -7.25
CA VAL A 1061 -32.95 -12.76 -5.98
C VAL A 1061 -32.97 -11.65 -4.92
N LYS A 1062 -34.14 -11.40 -4.32
CA LYS A 1062 -34.35 -10.30 -3.38
C LYS A 1062 -33.99 -10.74 -1.95
N GLY A 1063 -32.87 -10.25 -1.43
CA GLY A 1063 -32.37 -10.61 -0.10
C GLY A 1063 -33.37 -10.40 1.04
N LYS A 1064 -34.28 -9.43 0.94
CA LYS A 1064 -35.30 -9.15 1.97
C LYS A 1064 -36.29 -10.30 2.21
N VAL A 1065 -36.65 -11.03 1.15
CA VAL A 1065 -37.57 -12.17 1.23
C VAL A 1065 -36.83 -13.32 1.91
N ASN A 1066 -35.65 -13.66 1.41
CA ASN A 1066 -34.81 -14.70 1.98
C ASN A 1066 -34.44 -14.42 3.45
N GLN A 1067 -34.13 -13.16 3.78
CA GLN A 1067 -33.82 -12.76 5.15
C GLN A 1067 -35.03 -12.93 6.07
N SER A 1068 -36.25 -12.60 5.63
CA SER A 1068 -37.45 -12.84 6.44
C SER A 1068 -37.67 -14.35 6.66
N MET A 1069 -37.56 -15.15 5.61
CA MET A 1069 -37.71 -16.61 5.67
C MET A 1069 -36.64 -17.27 6.56
N ALA A 1070 -35.41 -16.75 6.58
CA ALA A 1070 -34.32 -17.25 7.41
C ALA A 1070 -34.57 -17.11 8.92
N TYR A 1071 -35.44 -16.18 9.32
CA TYR A 1071 -35.90 -15.95 10.69
C TYR A 1071 -37.28 -16.59 10.98
N GLY A 1072 -37.73 -17.46 10.07
CA GLY A 1072 -39.03 -18.11 10.15
C GLY A 1072 -40.19 -17.12 10.07
N GLN A 1073 -40.01 -15.93 9.47
CA GLN A 1073 -41.07 -14.94 9.28
C GLN A 1073 -41.71 -15.12 7.90
N PRO A 1074 -43.00 -15.51 7.83
CA PRO A 1074 -43.73 -15.67 6.57
C PRO A 1074 -43.82 -14.38 5.76
N VAL A 1075 -43.85 -14.55 4.43
CA VAL A 1075 -43.82 -13.45 3.46
C VAL A 1075 -45.08 -13.45 2.59
N VAL A 1076 -45.65 -12.26 2.37
CA VAL A 1076 -46.61 -12.00 1.28
C VAL A 1076 -45.92 -11.15 0.22
N ALA A 1077 -45.89 -11.63 -1.02
CA ALA A 1077 -45.03 -11.07 -2.06
C ALA A 1077 -45.70 -11.03 -3.43
N THR A 1078 -45.21 -10.18 -4.32
CA THR A 1078 -45.57 -10.24 -5.75
C THR A 1078 -44.82 -11.36 -6.45
N PRO A 1079 -45.30 -11.85 -7.62
CA PRO A 1079 -44.54 -12.83 -8.42
C PRO A 1079 -43.11 -12.38 -8.73
N ILE A 1080 -42.92 -11.09 -9.02
CA ILE A 1080 -41.59 -10.51 -9.28
C ILE A 1080 -40.68 -10.56 -8.05
N ALA A 1081 -41.23 -10.39 -6.84
CA ALA A 1081 -40.44 -10.40 -5.61
C ALA A 1081 -39.88 -11.79 -5.25
N VAL A 1082 -40.56 -12.88 -5.66
CA VAL A 1082 -40.15 -14.26 -5.37
C VAL A 1082 -39.47 -14.98 -6.55
N GLU A 1083 -39.26 -14.29 -7.67
CA GLU A 1083 -38.62 -14.86 -8.86
C GLU A 1083 -37.23 -15.44 -8.53
N GLY A 1084 -36.99 -16.68 -8.98
CA GLY A 1084 -35.71 -17.35 -8.80
C GLY A 1084 -35.40 -17.82 -7.38
N MET A 1085 -36.40 -17.86 -6.49
CA MET A 1085 -36.24 -18.22 -5.07
C MET A 1085 -36.62 -19.67 -4.71
N GLU A 1086 -36.94 -20.50 -5.70
CA GLU A 1086 -37.49 -21.86 -5.49
C GLU A 1086 -38.77 -21.87 -4.64
N ILE A 1087 -39.60 -20.82 -4.78
CA ILE A 1087 -40.86 -20.65 -4.04
C ILE A 1087 -42.05 -21.13 -4.87
N ALA A 1088 -42.84 -22.04 -4.31
CA ALA A 1088 -44.18 -22.40 -4.76
C ALA A 1088 -45.25 -21.59 -4.01
N ALA A 1089 -46.10 -20.88 -4.75
CA ALA A 1089 -47.15 -20.04 -4.17
C ALA A 1089 -48.10 -20.86 -3.28
N GLY A 1090 -48.27 -20.43 -2.02
CA GLY A 1090 -49.08 -21.13 -1.02
C GLY A 1090 -48.34 -22.21 -0.22
N ASN A 1091 -47.05 -22.43 -0.51
CA ASN A 1091 -46.22 -23.36 0.24
C ASN A 1091 -45.13 -22.67 1.07
N GLU A 1092 -44.19 -21.95 0.45
CA GLU A 1092 -43.14 -21.21 1.16
C GLU A 1092 -43.54 -19.73 1.39
N ALA A 1093 -44.35 -19.16 0.51
CA ALA A 1093 -44.86 -17.78 0.63
C ALA A 1093 -46.24 -17.64 -0.04
N LEU A 1094 -46.99 -16.60 0.34
CA LEU A 1094 -48.20 -16.21 -0.38
C LEU A 1094 -47.86 -15.22 -1.49
N VAL A 1095 -48.36 -15.49 -2.70
CA VAL A 1095 -47.99 -14.73 -3.90
C VAL A 1095 -49.23 -14.15 -4.56
N ALA A 1096 -49.27 -12.82 -4.70
CA ALA A 1096 -50.37 -12.10 -5.34
C ALA A 1096 -49.86 -10.89 -6.12
N ALA A 1097 -50.40 -10.63 -7.31
CA ALA A 1097 -50.07 -9.46 -8.12
C ALA A 1097 -51.10 -8.33 -7.98
N GLU A 1098 -52.39 -8.66 -7.82
CA GLU A 1098 -53.46 -7.67 -7.72
C GLU A 1098 -53.62 -7.12 -6.30
N PRO A 1099 -53.84 -5.80 -6.13
CA PRO A 1099 -53.92 -5.17 -4.81
C PRO A 1099 -54.96 -5.79 -3.86
N ALA A 1100 -56.14 -6.13 -4.39
CA ALA A 1100 -57.22 -6.73 -3.60
C ALA A 1100 -56.81 -8.08 -3.04
N ARG A 1101 -56.33 -8.98 -3.92
CA ARG A 1101 -55.84 -10.30 -3.53
C ARG A 1101 -54.65 -10.21 -2.58
N PHE A 1102 -53.72 -9.26 -2.80
CA PHE A 1102 -52.57 -9.06 -1.91
C PHE A 1102 -53.02 -8.71 -0.49
N ALA A 1103 -53.99 -7.80 -0.35
CA ALA A 1103 -54.57 -7.44 0.94
C ALA A 1103 -55.28 -8.64 1.60
N ASP A 1104 -56.03 -9.43 0.83
CA ASP A 1104 -56.73 -10.62 1.32
C ASP A 1104 -55.75 -11.69 1.84
N GLU A 1105 -54.63 -11.92 1.15
CA GLU A 1105 -53.59 -12.86 1.61
C GLU A 1105 -52.89 -12.38 2.89
N ILE A 1106 -52.68 -11.06 3.06
CA ILE A 1106 -52.18 -10.51 4.33
C ILE A 1106 -53.16 -10.80 5.47
N VAL A 1107 -54.44 -10.48 5.29
CA VAL A 1107 -55.46 -10.67 6.33
C VAL A 1107 -55.64 -12.16 6.66
N ARG A 1108 -55.66 -13.02 5.65
CA ARG A 1108 -55.73 -14.48 5.80
C ARG A 1108 -54.54 -15.00 6.60
N LEU A 1109 -53.31 -14.67 6.20
CA LEU A 1109 -52.10 -15.12 6.88
C LEU A 1109 -51.99 -14.60 8.31
N TYR A 1110 -52.46 -13.37 8.56
CA TYR A 1110 -52.41 -12.77 9.89
C TYR A 1110 -53.40 -13.42 10.87
N ARG A 1111 -54.46 -14.06 10.37
CA ARG A 1111 -55.54 -14.68 11.18
C ARG A 1111 -55.43 -16.19 11.31
N ASP A 1112 -54.63 -16.86 10.47
CA ASP A 1112 -54.52 -18.31 10.41
C ASP A 1112 -53.15 -18.78 10.96
N PRO A 1113 -53.07 -19.18 12.25
CA PRO A 1113 -51.82 -19.65 12.85
C PRO A 1113 -51.27 -20.91 12.17
N ALA A 1114 -52.14 -21.81 11.68
CA ALA A 1114 -51.72 -23.06 11.07
C ALA A 1114 -51.07 -22.81 9.71
N LEU A 1115 -51.66 -21.94 8.88
CA LEU A 1115 -51.05 -21.47 7.64
C LEU A 1115 -49.73 -20.75 7.93
N TRP A 1116 -49.70 -19.88 8.94
CA TRP A 1116 -48.48 -19.15 9.31
C TRP A 1116 -47.33 -20.09 9.67
N LEU A 1117 -47.58 -21.09 10.52
CA LEU A 1117 -46.59 -22.10 10.91
C LEU A 1117 -46.11 -22.91 9.70
N LYS A 1118 -47.03 -23.34 8.84
CA LYS A 1118 -46.69 -24.05 7.59
C LYS A 1118 -45.73 -23.24 6.72
N LEU A 1119 -46.05 -21.96 6.44
CA LEU A 1119 -45.21 -21.11 5.60
C LEU A 1119 -43.86 -20.80 6.28
N SER A 1120 -43.84 -20.66 7.61
CA SER A 1120 -42.63 -20.44 8.39
C SER A 1120 -41.67 -21.63 8.28
N ASP A 1121 -42.17 -22.85 8.50
CA ASP A 1121 -41.37 -24.09 8.40
C ASP A 1121 -40.86 -24.33 6.97
N ALA A 1122 -41.75 -24.18 5.97
CA ALA A 1122 -41.40 -24.33 4.57
C ALA A 1122 -40.38 -23.26 4.13
N GLY A 1123 -40.52 -22.03 4.61
CA GLY A 1123 -39.58 -20.95 4.34
C GLY A 1123 -38.19 -21.22 4.91
N LEU A 1124 -38.10 -21.69 6.16
CA LEU A 1124 -36.82 -22.09 6.76
C LEU A 1124 -36.16 -23.24 5.99
N ALA A 1125 -36.93 -24.27 5.61
CA ALA A 1125 -36.44 -25.38 4.81
C ALA A 1125 -35.90 -24.92 3.45
N ASN A 1126 -36.57 -23.97 2.80
CA ASN A 1126 -36.13 -23.38 1.54
C ASN A 1126 -34.78 -22.64 1.68
N ILE A 1127 -34.62 -21.82 2.72
CA ILE A 1127 -33.33 -21.15 2.99
C ILE A 1127 -32.23 -22.15 3.26
N GLN A 1128 -32.50 -23.17 4.07
CA GLN A 1128 -31.53 -24.21 4.38
C GLN A 1128 -31.05 -24.93 3.10
N ALA A 1129 -31.96 -25.25 2.18
CA ALA A 1129 -31.66 -26.00 0.96
C ALA A 1129 -30.94 -25.17 -0.11
N HIS A 1130 -31.31 -23.90 -0.29
CA HIS A 1130 -30.93 -23.14 -1.50
C HIS A 1130 -30.11 -21.87 -1.23
N PHE A 1131 -30.20 -21.30 -0.03
CA PHE A 1131 -29.63 -19.98 0.29
C PHE A 1131 -28.74 -19.99 1.54
N SER A 1132 -28.35 -21.17 2.04
CA SER A 1132 -27.51 -21.33 3.23
C SER A 1132 -26.02 -21.28 2.91
N PHE A 1133 -25.19 -21.10 3.94
CA PHE A 1133 -23.73 -21.27 3.85
C PHE A 1133 -23.33 -22.64 3.28
N ALA A 1134 -24.07 -23.70 3.63
CA ALA A 1134 -23.81 -25.04 3.11
C ALA A 1134 -24.09 -25.14 1.61
N ALA A 1135 -25.21 -24.59 1.14
CA ALA A 1135 -25.55 -24.53 -0.28
C ALA A 1135 -24.51 -23.74 -1.08
N ALA A 1136 -24.09 -22.58 -0.55
CA ALA A 1136 -23.05 -21.74 -1.16
C ALA A 1136 -21.68 -22.44 -1.19
N SER A 1137 -21.33 -23.16 -0.13
CA SER A 1137 -20.09 -23.95 -0.05
C SER A 1137 -20.05 -25.01 -1.15
N GLN A 1138 -21.11 -25.80 -1.29
CA GLN A 1138 -21.21 -26.82 -2.34
C GLN A 1138 -21.14 -26.21 -3.75
N ALA A 1139 -21.76 -25.05 -3.97
CA ALA A 1139 -21.68 -24.34 -5.25
C ALA A 1139 -20.24 -23.91 -5.55
N LEU A 1140 -19.58 -23.24 -4.59
CA LEU A 1140 -18.21 -22.76 -4.76
C LEU A 1140 -17.20 -23.89 -4.95
N GLU A 1141 -17.35 -25.02 -4.26
CA GLU A 1141 -16.50 -26.18 -4.49
C GLU A 1141 -16.58 -26.70 -5.93
N ARG A 1142 -17.78 -26.78 -6.51
CA ARG A 1142 -17.96 -27.16 -7.92
C ARG A 1142 -17.43 -26.09 -8.89
N ILE A 1143 -17.63 -24.82 -8.56
CA ILE A 1143 -17.19 -23.69 -9.40
C ILE A 1143 -15.66 -23.61 -9.47
N LEU A 1144 -15.00 -23.78 -8.32
CA LEU A 1144 -13.56 -23.59 -8.16
C LEU A 1144 -12.74 -24.86 -8.42
N GLN A 1145 -13.39 -26.01 -8.61
CA GLN A 1145 -12.75 -27.21 -9.16
C GLN A 1145 -12.37 -26.96 -10.63
N ARG A 1146 -11.10 -27.22 -10.96
CA ARG A 1146 -10.56 -27.14 -12.32
C ARG A 1146 -10.77 -28.42 -13.09
#